data_AF-A0A2E7MSE4-F1
#
_entry.id   AF-A0A2E7MSE4-F1
#
_cell.length_a   1.000
_cell.length_b   1.000
_cell.length_c   1.000
_cell.angle_alpha   90.00
_cell.angle_beta   90.00
_cell.angle_gamma   90.00
#
_symmetry.space_group_name_H-M   'P 1'
#
loop_
_entity.id
_entity.type
_entity.pdbx_description
1 polymer ?
#
loop_
_entity_poly.entity_id
_entity_poly.type
_entity_poly.pdbx_seq_one_letter_code
_entity_poly.pdbx_strand_id
1 'polypeptide(L)'
;MKKLFYFLLFLALASCSSEQESRESETNPETTPPISTPDPTPTSEPEPTPTPDSTPEPDPTPTPIPEPWEEKLFLAGCGRVPSSEHSWECPEGTDLSGEDFSYSVIKNSTFTNVDFSGADFRHSNLETVQFLQSSLAQANFDYSMLTEPVFDGNLSQTTFRESNISTPWFRGSDLTGASFEGASIVDADFYWARLVITNFTKVTGQNINFYGAKLFMADLSEAKIDGMNAGLSDFSGSKMLGATISGADFYSANLYSVNFSGSEFPNAQFPYAGIHFSNLSGADFSGADFTESHLRDLVLSGAQFADATFICALLDQEATTAIGPIAEITASSEVECEDSGISFEEQAWETTLKASGCNKGLTDEQFLRWQCPPNTDFTGRDLSYANLNFAELQSAIFTDLDLLHADFVGANLSGADFSNVDFSEYTTSFVGANLSDSNLSNVIFPWPNDCCGGGYMAGANLSEADLTGASLGSDLISVDFSNADLTGADLTGADLTGADLTGAVLTGADFAGANLQGTLFPGDYEVNTSESSQIVFVSNRNGNSQIFVVDENGSNFQELTSPEYESYDPDWSSDKKRIVYIGNQGDGDDLYVMDIDGSNAQQLTFSEQREETPRWSPDGTKIAYTASTGDEDKIFVYDLSTERTTAIEVQDFFFWPLRPDFSWSPDSSHLAFYAEDEDSGAIGLWNIEDESYQWVLDSELLFDAFPIWSPDGTTLSSVIRTDQSDDPNFQIFTISADGTNFKVLAEFERKPYALTWSPDSQWIAFIKDHTLTMSEDAVFVIGADGQNLHQVTENDIVFITYLDWSPDGRNLVFSSDFYGSLDLFTINTDGTNLRRLTDTDGWDIYPIWK
;
A
#
# COMPACT_ATOMS: atom_id res chain seq x y z
N MET A 1 -6.66 -35.38 -25.35
CA MET A 1 -6.47 -34.30 -26.35
C MET A 1 -7.64 -33.29 -26.26
N LYS A 2 -7.77 -32.62 -25.11
CA LYS A 2 -8.64 -31.44 -24.90
C LYS A 2 -8.02 -30.42 -23.93
N LYS A 3 -7.15 -30.86 -22.99
CA LYS A 3 -6.15 -30.03 -22.28
C LYS A 3 -5.08 -29.43 -23.25
N LEU A 4 -5.52 -28.68 -24.28
CA LEU A 4 -4.72 -27.94 -25.26
C LEU A 4 -5.53 -26.85 -26.01
N PHE A 5 -6.62 -26.33 -25.43
CA PHE A 5 -7.42 -25.26 -26.06
C PHE A 5 -7.16 -23.88 -25.45
N TYR A 6 -6.86 -23.81 -24.15
CA TYR A 6 -6.38 -22.60 -23.47
C TYR A 6 -4.96 -22.16 -23.88
N PHE A 7 -4.20 -23.02 -24.58
CA PHE A 7 -2.83 -22.72 -25.05
C PHE A 7 -2.79 -22.16 -26.49
N LEU A 8 -3.87 -21.54 -26.97
CA LEU A 8 -4.01 -21.13 -28.38
C LEU A 8 -4.50 -19.69 -28.62
N LEU A 9 -4.55 -18.86 -27.57
CA LEU A 9 -4.78 -17.41 -27.72
C LEU A 9 -3.47 -16.60 -27.92
N PHE A 10 -2.30 -17.22 -27.73
CA PHE A 10 -0.98 -16.61 -27.90
C PHE A 10 -0.25 -17.12 -29.16
N LEU A 11 -0.58 -16.60 -30.37
CA LEU A 11 0.33 -16.59 -31.54
C LEU A 11 -0.11 -15.76 -32.79
N ALA A 12 -0.68 -14.57 -32.60
CA ALA A 12 -0.70 -13.49 -33.59
C ALA A 12 -0.74 -12.16 -32.82
N LEU A 13 0.11 -11.15 -33.05
CA LEU A 13 0.54 -10.56 -34.33
C LEU A 13 1.99 -10.06 -34.28
N ALA A 14 2.91 -10.63 -35.09
CA ALA A 14 4.28 -10.10 -35.18
C ALA A 14 5.03 -10.43 -36.50
N SER A 15 4.57 -9.92 -37.66
CA SER A 15 5.49 -9.73 -38.82
C SER A 15 4.99 -8.77 -39.93
N CYS A 16 5.81 -7.73 -40.17
CA CYS A 16 6.08 -7.07 -41.47
C CYS A 16 4.93 -6.56 -42.39
N SER A 17 4.74 -5.23 -42.31
CA SER A 17 5.21 -4.24 -43.31
C SER A 17 4.29 -3.71 -44.44
N SER A 18 4.33 -2.37 -44.55
CA SER A 18 4.23 -1.49 -45.74
C SER A 18 2.95 -1.45 -46.58
N GLU A 19 2.38 -0.24 -46.68
CA GLU A 19 2.56 0.61 -47.88
C GLU A 19 2.43 2.12 -47.53
N GLN A 20 2.78 3.02 -48.47
CA GLN A 20 2.74 4.48 -48.31
C GLN A 20 1.78 5.13 -49.32
N GLU A 21 1.05 6.17 -48.91
CA GLU A 21 0.65 7.37 -49.70
C GLU A 21 -0.08 8.32 -48.73
N SER A 22 0.12 9.64 -48.55
CA SER A 22 0.91 10.76 -49.09
C SER A 22 0.04 11.90 -49.66
N ARG A 23 0.49 13.16 -49.47
CA ARG A 23 0.02 14.43 -50.08
C ARG A 23 -1.26 15.09 -49.49
N GLU A 24 -1.19 16.36 -49.06
CA GLU A 24 -1.33 17.65 -49.81
C GLU A 24 -2.78 17.88 -50.32
N SER A 25 -3.43 19.06 -50.26
CA SER A 25 -3.07 20.38 -49.68
C SER A 25 -4.25 21.39 -49.78
N GLU A 26 -4.23 22.43 -48.93
CA GLU A 26 -4.61 23.84 -49.23
C GLU A 26 -6.08 24.34 -49.43
N THR A 27 -6.25 25.59 -48.96
CA THR A 27 -7.17 26.69 -49.39
C THR A 27 -8.62 26.86 -48.88
N ASN A 28 -8.82 28.01 -48.23
CA ASN A 28 -10.06 28.78 -48.01
C ASN A 28 -10.32 29.71 -49.22
N PRO A 29 -11.55 30.24 -49.48
CA PRO A 29 -11.81 31.64 -49.07
C PRO A 29 -13.26 32.03 -48.71
N GLU A 30 -13.36 33.23 -48.13
CA GLU A 30 -14.51 33.95 -47.56
C GLU A 30 -15.64 34.37 -48.54
N THR A 31 -16.79 34.83 -48.01
CA THR A 31 -17.20 36.26 -48.13
C THR A 31 -18.44 36.66 -47.28
N THR A 32 -18.44 37.91 -46.79
CA THR A 32 -19.53 38.62 -46.04
C THR A 32 -19.86 39.97 -46.77
N PRO A 33 -20.20 41.17 -46.21
CA PRO A 33 -20.51 41.70 -44.85
C PRO A 33 -22.02 42.14 -44.76
N PRO A 34 -22.57 43.39 -44.61
CA PRO A 34 -22.06 44.73 -44.19
C PRO A 34 -22.98 45.68 -43.33
N ILE A 35 -22.38 46.35 -42.32
CA ILE A 35 -22.47 47.84 -42.05
C ILE A 35 -23.79 48.40 -41.39
N SER A 36 -23.85 49.45 -40.53
CA SER A 36 -22.96 50.56 -40.04
C SER A 36 -23.23 51.06 -38.59
N THR A 37 -22.26 51.80 -38.00
CA THR A 37 -22.29 52.68 -36.79
C THR A 37 -22.34 54.20 -37.22
N PRO A 38 -21.87 55.31 -36.55
CA PRO A 38 -21.32 55.58 -35.17
C PRO A 38 -21.68 56.95 -34.45
N ASP A 39 -21.45 57.05 -33.12
CA ASP A 39 -20.80 58.15 -32.28
C ASP A 39 -21.22 59.67 -32.37
N PRO A 40 -20.75 60.68 -31.57
CA PRO A 40 -20.24 60.82 -30.16
C PRO A 40 -20.93 61.92 -29.25
N THR A 41 -20.32 62.26 -28.09
CA THR A 41 -20.64 63.22 -26.95
C THR A 41 -20.27 64.74 -27.19
N PRO A 42 -20.23 65.77 -26.26
CA PRO A 42 -20.17 65.83 -24.74
C PRO A 42 -20.76 67.08 -23.94
N THR A 43 -20.44 67.20 -22.61
CA THR A 43 -20.44 68.39 -21.66
C THR A 43 -21.78 69.04 -21.18
N SER A 44 -21.96 69.69 -19.98
CA SER A 44 -21.17 69.96 -18.73
C SER A 44 -22.03 70.49 -17.51
N GLU A 45 -21.43 70.52 -16.28
CA GLU A 45 -21.74 71.14 -14.92
C GLU A 45 -22.66 72.41 -14.75
N PRO A 46 -23.08 72.88 -13.51
CA PRO A 46 -22.40 72.86 -12.16
C PRO A 46 -23.24 72.74 -10.82
N GLU A 47 -22.58 72.84 -9.64
CA GLU A 47 -23.15 72.87 -8.25
C GLU A 47 -23.70 74.24 -7.73
N PRO A 48 -24.41 74.30 -6.56
CA PRO A 48 -23.80 74.84 -5.32
C PRO A 48 -24.29 74.25 -3.94
N THR A 49 -23.60 74.61 -2.84
CA THR A 49 -23.82 74.20 -1.41
C THR A 49 -24.47 75.32 -0.54
N PRO A 50 -24.68 75.27 0.82
CA PRO A 50 -24.53 74.18 1.83
C PRO A 50 -25.63 74.05 2.96
N THR A 51 -25.81 72.84 3.55
CA THR A 51 -26.18 72.52 4.98
C THR A 51 -27.47 73.09 5.67
N PRO A 52 -27.96 72.55 6.83
CA PRO A 52 -27.55 71.35 7.59
C PRO A 52 -28.69 70.34 7.96
N ASP A 53 -28.29 69.26 8.64
CA ASP A 53 -29.02 68.52 9.70
C ASP A 53 -30.22 67.60 9.35
N SER A 54 -29.91 66.33 9.03
CA SER A 54 -30.43 65.16 9.77
C SER A 54 -29.72 63.89 9.29
N THR A 55 -29.22 63.06 10.21
CA THR A 55 -28.50 61.82 9.90
C THR A 55 -29.45 60.62 9.81
N PRO A 56 -29.50 59.91 8.67
CA PRO A 56 -29.82 58.48 8.66
C PRO A 56 -28.65 57.68 9.26
N GLU A 57 -28.94 56.49 9.77
CA GLU A 57 -27.92 55.50 10.14
C GLU A 57 -27.26 54.93 8.86
N PRO A 58 -26.01 54.44 8.92
CA PRO A 58 -25.37 53.82 7.76
C PRO A 58 -26.10 52.52 7.38
N ASP A 59 -26.30 52.36 6.07
CA ASP A 59 -26.72 51.10 5.45
C ASP A 59 -25.70 50.00 5.84
N PRO A 60 -26.12 48.82 6.33
CA PRO A 60 -25.18 47.75 6.61
C PRO A 60 -24.48 47.35 5.30
N THR A 61 -23.15 47.52 5.26
CA THR A 61 -22.33 46.94 4.19
C THR A 61 -22.66 45.46 4.07
N PRO A 62 -22.92 44.93 2.85
CA PRO A 62 -23.15 43.51 2.68
C PRO A 62 -21.94 42.76 3.22
N THR A 63 -22.19 41.80 4.13
CA THR A 63 -21.16 40.84 4.53
C THR A 63 -20.62 40.17 3.26
N PRO A 64 -19.29 39.99 3.12
CA PRO A 64 -18.74 39.17 2.06
C PRO A 64 -19.44 37.81 2.03
N ILE A 65 -19.77 37.33 0.84
CA ILE A 65 -20.11 35.93 0.65
C ILE A 65 -18.79 35.16 0.91
N PRO A 66 -18.78 34.12 1.76
CA PRO A 66 -17.58 33.31 1.96
C PRO A 66 -17.07 32.74 0.62
N GLU A 67 -15.76 32.58 0.49
CA GLU A 67 -15.21 31.76 -0.60
C GLU A 67 -15.49 30.27 -0.33
N PRO A 68 -15.52 29.39 -1.35
CA PRO A 68 -15.96 28.00 -1.17
C PRO A 68 -15.20 27.22 -0.10
N TRP A 69 -13.88 27.43 -0.01
CA TRP A 69 -13.00 26.84 1.02
C TRP A 69 -13.29 27.39 2.43
N GLU A 70 -13.74 28.65 2.55
CA GLU A 70 -14.12 29.24 3.83
C GLU A 70 -15.44 28.65 4.35
N GLU A 71 -16.35 28.25 3.46
CA GLU A 71 -17.59 27.57 3.83
C GLU A 71 -17.29 26.21 4.49
N LYS A 72 -16.25 25.49 4.06
CA LYS A 72 -15.79 24.24 4.70
C LYS A 72 -15.36 24.47 6.15
N LEU A 73 -14.49 25.46 6.38
CA LEU A 73 -14.06 25.85 7.74
C LEU A 73 -15.25 26.26 8.62
N PHE A 74 -16.20 27.03 8.10
CA PHE A 74 -17.40 27.41 8.85
C PHE A 74 -18.35 26.23 9.16
N LEU A 75 -18.48 25.25 8.25
CA LEU A 75 -19.29 24.04 8.46
C LEU A 75 -18.66 23.12 9.52
N ALA A 76 -17.33 23.00 9.53
CA ALA A 76 -16.56 22.28 10.55
C ALA A 76 -16.47 22.98 11.91
N GLY A 77 -17.12 24.15 12.07
CA GLY A 77 -17.20 24.90 13.31
C GLY A 77 -16.01 25.81 13.60
N CYS A 78 -15.07 25.96 12.66
CA CYS A 78 -13.95 26.88 12.77
C CYS A 78 -14.40 28.34 12.65
N GLY A 79 -13.70 29.26 13.31
CA GLY A 79 -14.00 30.67 13.34
C GLY A 79 -12.87 31.53 12.76
N ARG A 80 -13.22 32.61 12.06
CA ARG A 80 -12.25 33.66 11.71
C ARG A 80 -11.79 34.42 12.96
N VAL A 81 -10.49 34.59 13.13
CA VAL A 81 -9.88 35.33 14.25
C VAL A 81 -10.13 36.83 14.06
N PRO A 82 -10.91 37.52 14.92
CA PRO A 82 -11.38 38.89 14.63
C PRO A 82 -10.31 40.00 14.56
N SER A 83 -9.05 39.67 14.87
CA SER A 83 -7.91 40.59 14.87
C SER A 83 -6.93 40.40 13.72
N SER A 84 -7.15 39.41 12.83
CA SER A 84 -6.25 39.12 11.71
C SER A 84 -7.04 38.76 10.45
N GLU A 85 -6.54 39.15 9.28
CA GLU A 85 -7.20 38.90 8.00
C GLU A 85 -6.82 37.51 7.48
N HIS A 86 -7.78 36.73 7.00
CA HIS A 86 -7.60 35.34 6.55
C HIS A 86 -7.07 34.37 7.62
N SER A 87 -7.28 34.69 8.91
CA SER A 87 -6.83 33.90 10.06
C SER A 87 -7.97 33.12 10.71
N TRP A 88 -7.69 31.88 11.09
CA TRP A 88 -8.67 30.88 11.51
C TRP A 88 -8.21 30.11 12.75
N GLU A 89 -9.19 29.78 13.60
CA GLU A 89 -9.08 28.87 14.74
C GLU A 89 -10.15 27.78 14.60
N CYS A 90 -9.77 26.50 14.67
CA CYS A 90 -10.68 25.36 14.73
C CYS A 90 -10.73 24.78 16.16
N PRO A 91 -11.82 24.09 16.54
CA PRO A 91 -11.80 23.16 17.67
C PRO A 91 -10.70 22.09 17.54
N GLU A 92 -10.15 21.64 18.67
CA GLU A 92 -9.34 20.41 18.73
C GLU A 92 -10.23 19.20 18.39
N GLY A 93 -9.73 18.28 17.56
CA GLY A 93 -10.48 17.13 17.07
C GLY A 93 -11.48 17.47 15.95
N THR A 94 -11.31 18.61 15.26
CA THR A 94 -12.05 18.91 14.02
C THR A 94 -11.55 18.02 12.88
N ASP A 95 -12.49 17.47 12.12
CA ASP A 95 -12.27 16.71 10.89
C ASP A 95 -12.53 17.60 9.67
N LEU A 96 -11.54 17.66 8.79
CA LEU A 96 -11.50 18.33 7.48
C LEU A 96 -10.82 17.41 6.44
N SER A 97 -10.89 16.10 6.64
CA SER A 97 -10.35 15.10 5.72
C SER A 97 -11.06 15.15 4.35
N GLY A 98 -10.30 14.96 3.28
CA GLY A 98 -10.77 15.01 1.88
C GLY A 98 -11.33 16.36 1.41
N GLU A 99 -11.23 17.43 2.21
CA GLU A 99 -11.89 18.70 1.89
C GLU A 99 -11.15 19.60 0.89
N ASP A 100 -11.92 20.38 0.12
CA ASP A 100 -11.40 21.27 -0.93
C ASP A 100 -11.04 22.66 -0.38
N PHE A 101 -9.74 22.87 -0.21
CA PHE A 101 -9.07 24.13 0.11
C PHE A 101 -8.26 24.67 -1.09
N SER A 102 -8.57 24.26 -2.31
CA SER A 102 -7.83 24.71 -3.49
C SER A 102 -7.99 26.22 -3.69
N TYR A 103 -6.91 26.88 -4.10
CA TYR A 103 -6.78 28.34 -4.18
C TYR A 103 -7.02 29.10 -2.87
N SER A 104 -7.09 28.42 -1.71
CA SER A 104 -7.31 29.07 -0.41
C SER A 104 -6.19 30.04 -0.03
N VAL A 105 -6.53 31.04 0.78
CA VAL A 105 -5.58 31.99 1.36
C VAL A 105 -5.75 31.95 2.87
N ILE A 106 -4.83 31.30 3.58
CA ILE A 106 -4.91 31.10 5.05
C ILE A 106 -3.65 31.70 5.66
N LYS A 107 -3.82 32.53 6.70
CA LYS A 107 -2.72 33.31 7.27
C LYS A 107 -2.74 33.33 8.79
N ASN A 108 -1.59 33.31 9.46
CA ASN A 108 -1.49 33.46 10.92
C ASN A 108 -2.51 32.57 11.66
N SER A 109 -2.53 31.28 11.34
CA SER A 109 -3.56 30.32 11.78
C SER A 109 -2.90 29.11 12.42
N THR A 110 -3.47 28.61 13.52
CA THR A 110 -2.98 27.41 14.20
C THR A 110 -4.10 26.39 14.26
N PHE A 111 -3.88 25.25 13.62
CA PHE A 111 -4.70 24.07 13.68
C PHE A 111 -3.99 23.08 14.61
N THR A 112 -4.63 22.72 15.72
CA THR A 112 -4.07 21.78 16.72
C THR A 112 -4.95 20.56 16.79
N ASN A 113 -4.38 19.37 16.55
CA ASN A 113 -5.13 18.10 16.51
C ASN A 113 -6.34 18.19 15.56
N VAL A 114 -6.09 18.62 14.31
CA VAL A 114 -7.09 18.70 13.24
C VAL A 114 -6.72 17.67 12.16
N ASP A 115 -7.71 16.99 11.60
CA ASP A 115 -7.49 16.07 10.49
C ASP A 115 -7.70 16.78 9.15
N PHE A 116 -6.67 16.76 8.29
CA PHE A 116 -6.68 17.24 6.90
C PHE A 116 -6.22 16.14 5.93
N SER A 117 -6.32 14.86 6.32
CA SER A 117 -5.87 13.74 5.49
C SER A 117 -6.62 13.72 4.16
N GLY A 118 -5.89 13.61 3.04
CA GLY A 118 -6.44 13.68 1.68
C GLY A 118 -6.99 15.05 1.24
N ALA A 119 -6.87 16.11 2.05
CA ALA A 119 -7.41 17.44 1.73
C ALA A 119 -6.65 18.12 0.57
N ASP A 120 -7.37 18.82 -0.30
CA ASP A 120 -6.84 19.46 -1.50
C ASP A 120 -6.51 20.94 -1.22
N PHE A 121 -5.24 21.25 -1.06
CA PHE A 121 -4.71 22.61 -0.89
C PHE A 121 -4.06 23.17 -2.17
N ARG A 122 -4.33 22.62 -3.37
CA ARG A 122 -3.63 23.02 -4.60
C ARG A 122 -3.77 24.50 -4.92
N HIS A 123 -2.69 25.11 -5.41
CA HIS A 123 -2.60 26.55 -5.68
C HIS A 123 -2.90 27.46 -4.46
N SER A 124 -2.85 26.95 -3.23
CA SER A 124 -3.11 27.75 -2.03
C SER A 124 -1.97 28.73 -1.71
N ASN A 125 -2.25 29.64 -0.77
CA ASN A 125 -1.29 30.59 -0.23
C ASN A 125 -1.36 30.56 1.31
N LEU A 126 -0.45 29.81 1.93
CA LEU A 126 -0.36 29.64 3.38
C LEU A 126 0.81 30.50 3.92
N GLU A 127 0.51 31.46 4.78
CA GLU A 127 1.49 32.37 5.39
C GLU A 127 1.40 32.28 6.92
N THR A 128 2.46 31.83 7.60
CA THR A 128 2.48 31.58 9.06
C THR A 128 1.33 30.68 9.54
N VAL A 129 1.14 29.55 8.85
CA VAL A 129 0.13 28.52 9.20
C VAL A 129 0.81 27.37 9.92
N GLN A 130 0.23 26.94 11.05
CA GLN A 130 0.77 25.90 11.91
C GLN A 130 -0.21 24.73 11.98
N PHE A 131 0.22 23.57 11.53
CA PHE A 131 -0.44 22.29 11.70
C PHE A 131 0.31 21.56 12.81
N LEU A 132 -0.26 21.57 14.02
CA LEU A 132 0.35 21.02 15.24
C LEU A 132 -0.39 19.75 15.64
N GLN A 133 0.34 18.67 15.90
CA GLN A 133 -0.21 17.33 16.18
C GLN A 133 -1.35 16.93 15.20
N SER A 134 -1.24 17.34 13.93
CA SER A 134 -2.34 17.29 12.95
C SER A 134 -2.01 16.32 11.81
N SER A 135 -3.02 15.64 11.27
CA SER A 135 -2.82 14.73 10.14
C SER A 135 -3.01 15.47 8.82
N LEU A 136 -2.08 15.23 7.88
CA LEU A 136 -2.02 15.78 6.53
C LEU A 136 -1.66 14.68 5.52
N ALA A 137 -1.75 13.41 5.93
CA ALA A 137 -1.42 12.26 5.09
C ALA A 137 -2.21 12.33 3.77
N GLN A 138 -1.57 12.07 2.63
CA GLN A 138 -2.15 12.19 1.28
C GLN A 138 -2.69 13.59 0.89
N ALA A 139 -2.56 14.62 1.74
CA ALA A 139 -2.99 15.98 1.38
C ALA A 139 -2.19 16.54 0.19
N ASN A 140 -2.82 17.39 -0.61
CA ASN A 140 -2.24 17.88 -1.87
C ASN A 140 -1.99 19.39 -1.86
N PHE A 141 -0.73 19.80 -1.70
CA PHE A 141 -0.29 21.19 -1.76
C PHE A 141 0.28 21.59 -3.13
N ASP A 142 0.11 20.81 -4.20
CA ASP A 142 0.77 21.08 -5.49
C ASP A 142 0.54 22.52 -6.01
N TYR A 143 1.58 23.10 -6.61
CA TYR A 143 1.62 24.47 -7.14
C TYR A 143 1.31 25.60 -6.14
N SER A 144 1.44 25.35 -4.83
CA SER A 144 1.09 26.32 -3.77
C SER A 144 2.26 27.22 -3.36
N MET A 145 1.94 28.29 -2.63
CA MET A 145 2.91 29.16 -1.96
C MET A 145 2.80 28.99 -0.45
N LEU A 146 3.86 28.48 0.17
CA LEU A 146 3.93 28.20 1.61
C LEU A 146 5.05 29.05 2.22
N THR A 147 4.74 29.91 3.18
CA THR A 147 5.71 30.82 3.83
C THR A 147 5.62 30.71 5.34
N GLU A 148 6.72 30.34 5.99
CA GLU A 148 6.79 30.04 7.43
C GLU A 148 5.73 29.00 7.90
N PRO A 149 5.46 27.89 7.17
CA PRO A 149 4.56 26.85 7.66
C PRO A 149 5.23 26.00 8.75
N VAL A 150 4.44 25.52 9.71
CA VAL A 150 4.86 24.50 10.68
C VAL A 150 4.05 23.23 10.43
N PHE A 151 4.75 22.11 10.28
CA PHE A 151 4.22 20.80 9.94
C PHE A 151 4.69 19.76 10.96
N ASP A 152 3.91 19.63 12.03
CA ASP A 152 4.14 18.79 13.20
C ASP A 152 3.02 17.73 13.27
N GLY A 153 3.35 16.49 12.88
CA GLY A 153 2.38 15.41 12.69
C GLY A 153 2.71 14.51 11.49
N ASN A 154 1.66 13.90 10.90
CA ASN A 154 1.77 12.95 9.78
C ASN A 154 1.56 13.65 8.43
N LEU A 155 2.55 13.56 7.54
CA LEU A 155 2.54 14.02 6.15
C LEU A 155 2.98 12.90 5.19
N SER A 156 2.72 11.64 5.54
CA SER A 156 2.97 10.50 4.65
C SER A 156 2.17 10.65 3.35
N GLN A 157 2.79 10.36 2.21
CA GLN A 157 2.22 10.49 0.86
C GLN A 157 1.71 11.92 0.47
N THR A 158 1.92 12.95 1.30
CA THR A 158 1.54 14.35 0.99
C THR A 158 2.30 14.86 -0.24
N THR A 159 1.62 15.58 -1.14
CA THR A 159 2.26 16.14 -2.35
C THR A 159 2.47 17.65 -2.24
N PHE A 160 3.59 18.12 -2.78
CA PHE A 160 4.08 19.49 -2.75
C PHE A 160 4.66 19.89 -4.13
N ARG A 161 4.23 19.23 -5.21
CA ARG A 161 4.89 19.29 -6.53
C ARG A 161 4.83 20.70 -7.09
N GLU A 162 5.92 21.15 -7.73
CA GLU A 162 6.04 22.48 -8.36
C GLU A 162 5.66 23.66 -7.43
N SER A 163 5.73 23.47 -6.10
CA SER A 163 5.33 24.45 -5.09
C SER A 163 6.51 25.31 -4.64
N ASN A 164 6.23 26.48 -4.07
CA ASN A 164 7.24 27.36 -3.50
C ASN A 164 7.11 27.41 -1.97
N ILE A 165 8.11 26.87 -1.27
CA ILE A 165 8.11 26.62 0.17
C ILE A 165 9.29 27.36 0.81
N SER A 166 8.97 28.40 1.58
CA SER A 166 9.93 29.25 2.27
C SER A 166 9.86 29.04 3.78
N THR A 167 11.01 28.79 4.40
CA THR A 167 11.18 28.60 5.85
C THR A 167 10.21 27.57 6.48
N PRO A 168 10.02 26.36 5.91
CA PRO A 168 9.15 25.35 6.51
C PRO A 168 9.83 24.62 7.68
N TRP A 169 9.02 24.28 8.69
CA TRP A 169 9.44 23.49 9.85
C TRP A 169 8.79 22.09 9.77
N PHE A 170 9.59 21.08 9.43
CA PHE A 170 9.23 19.66 9.29
C PHE A 170 10.04 18.78 10.29
N ARG A 171 10.18 19.21 11.55
CA ARG A 171 11.05 18.50 12.52
C ARG A 171 10.32 17.33 13.15
N GLY A 172 10.86 16.12 13.04
CA GLY A 172 10.28 14.91 13.63
C GLY A 172 8.97 14.43 13.00
N SER A 173 8.45 15.11 11.97
CA SER A 173 7.26 14.67 11.23
C SER A 173 7.60 13.52 10.28
N ASP A 174 6.57 12.72 9.97
CA ASP A 174 6.67 11.66 8.96
C ASP A 174 6.25 12.19 7.59
N LEU A 175 7.11 12.00 6.59
CA LEU A 175 6.91 12.35 5.19
C LEU A 175 7.21 11.14 4.28
N THR A 176 7.05 9.92 4.80
CA THR A 176 7.22 8.67 4.06
C THR A 176 6.39 8.69 2.78
N GLY A 177 7.04 8.53 1.62
CA GLY A 177 6.39 8.58 0.31
C GLY A 177 5.87 9.95 -0.15
N ALA A 178 6.12 11.03 0.60
CA ALA A 178 5.75 12.39 0.18
C ALA A 178 6.48 12.79 -1.12
N SER A 179 5.91 13.75 -1.87
CA SER A 179 6.45 14.18 -3.17
C SER A 179 6.62 15.69 -3.30
N PHE A 180 7.87 16.12 -3.33
CA PHE A 180 8.32 17.49 -3.58
C PHE A 180 8.76 17.72 -5.05
N GLU A 181 8.38 16.87 -6.01
CA GLU A 181 8.90 16.95 -7.39
C GLU A 181 8.81 18.38 -7.98
N GLY A 182 9.95 18.91 -8.42
CA GLY A 182 10.06 20.26 -9.01
C GLY A 182 9.89 21.43 -8.04
N ALA A 183 9.69 21.20 -6.73
CA ALA A 183 9.47 22.27 -5.76
C ALA A 183 10.67 23.22 -5.59
N SER A 184 10.39 24.44 -5.17
CA SER A 184 11.34 25.48 -4.75
C SER A 184 11.35 25.54 -3.21
N ILE A 185 12.42 25.10 -2.56
CA ILE A 185 12.49 24.91 -1.10
C ILE A 185 13.65 25.73 -0.50
N VAL A 186 13.34 26.69 0.37
CA VAL A 186 14.33 27.62 0.96
C VAL A 186 14.27 27.60 2.49
N ASP A 187 15.42 27.55 3.15
CA ASP A 187 15.60 27.60 4.61
C ASP A 187 14.75 26.52 5.35
N ALA A 188 14.69 25.31 4.80
CA ALA A 188 13.82 24.22 5.27
C ALA A 188 14.46 23.35 6.36
N ASP A 189 13.68 23.03 7.39
CA ASP A 189 14.17 22.31 8.57
C ASP A 189 13.48 20.94 8.77
N PHE A 190 14.12 19.90 8.25
CA PHE A 190 13.74 18.49 8.35
C PHE A 190 14.51 17.75 9.46
N TYR A 191 15.00 18.44 10.51
CA TYR A 191 15.78 17.81 11.58
C TYR A 191 15.01 16.62 12.20
N TRP A 192 15.60 15.43 12.11
CA TRP A 192 15.04 14.15 12.56
C TRP A 192 13.68 13.75 11.90
N ALA A 193 13.36 14.29 10.72
CA ALA A 193 12.20 13.85 9.95
C ALA A 193 12.37 12.40 9.41
N ARG A 194 11.23 11.72 9.19
CA ARG A 194 11.19 10.46 8.42
C ARG A 194 10.87 10.81 6.96
N LEU A 195 11.80 10.50 6.06
CA LEU A 195 11.81 10.86 4.63
C LEU A 195 12.03 9.60 3.76
N VAL A 196 11.49 8.47 4.21
CA VAL A 196 11.64 7.17 3.54
C VAL A 196 10.88 7.19 2.22
N ILE A 197 11.52 6.74 1.14
CA ILE A 197 11.01 6.76 -0.26
C ILE A 197 10.47 8.13 -0.73
N THR A 198 10.83 9.24 -0.06
CA THR A 198 10.37 10.59 -0.43
C THR A 198 10.95 11.03 -1.79
N ASN A 199 10.10 11.57 -2.66
CA ASN A 199 10.49 12.09 -3.97
C ASN A 199 10.89 13.56 -3.85
N PHE A 200 12.17 13.87 -4.07
CA PHE A 200 12.75 15.21 -4.16
C PHE A 200 13.26 15.51 -5.58
N THR A 201 12.79 14.80 -6.61
CA THR A 201 13.34 14.92 -7.96
C THR A 201 13.15 16.33 -8.52
N LYS A 202 14.20 16.85 -9.18
CA LYS A 202 14.24 18.20 -9.78
C LYS A 202 14.02 19.36 -8.79
N VAL A 203 13.94 19.11 -7.48
CA VAL A 203 13.80 20.16 -6.45
C VAL A 203 14.90 21.20 -6.60
N THR A 204 14.53 22.47 -6.53
CA THR A 204 15.48 23.58 -6.43
C THR A 204 15.45 24.11 -5.00
N GLY A 205 16.60 24.41 -4.40
CA GLY A 205 16.57 24.87 -3.01
C GLY A 205 17.85 25.46 -2.44
N GLN A 206 17.70 25.95 -1.21
CA GLN A 206 18.76 26.64 -0.47
C GLN A 206 18.61 26.37 1.04
N ASN A 207 19.74 26.17 1.74
CA ASN A 207 19.80 26.02 3.20
C ASN A 207 18.87 24.91 3.75
N ILE A 208 18.89 23.73 3.15
CA ILE A 208 18.03 22.60 3.55
C ILE A 208 18.73 21.78 4.64
N ASN A 209 18.08 21.61 5.79
CA ASN A 209 18.60 20.90 6.96
C ASN A 209 17.96 19.51 7.11
N PHE A 210 18.65 18.48 6.63
CA PHE A 210 18.34 17.05 6.78
C PHE A 210 19.07 16.38 7.95
N TYR A 211 19.62 17.15 8.90
CA TYR A 211 20.47 16.61 9.96
C TYR A 211 19.73 15.59 10.85
N GLY A 212 20.26 14.36 10.93
CA GLY A 212 19.67 13.23 11.67
C GLY A 212 18.40 12.62 11.04
N ALA A 213 18.00 13.02 9.82
CA ALA A 213 16.81 12.49 9.16
C ALA A 213 17.06 11.14 8.48
N LYS A 214 15.99 10.34 8.30
CA LYS A 214 16.03 9.06 7.57
C LYS A 214 15.52 9.26 6.14
N LEU A 215 16.41 9.36 5.16
CA LEU A 215 16.12 9.50 3.73
C LEU A 215 16.26 8.17 2.96
N PHE A 216 16.10 7.02 3.62
CA PHE A 216 16.25 5.69 3.00
C PHE A 216 15.41 5.57 1.71
N MET A 217 16.08 5.15 0.61
CA MET A 217 15.52 5.04 -0.73
C MET A 217 14.87 6.31 -1.32
N ALA A 218 15.17 7.50 -0.79
CA ALA A 218 14.69 8.77 -1.34
C ALA A 218 15.26 9.05 -2.76
N ASP A 219 14.53 9.83 -3.55
CA ASP A 219 14.92 10.16 -4.94
C ASP A 219 15.18 11.66 -5.11
N LEU A 220 16.45 12.07 -5.03
CA LEU A 220 16.93 13.44 -5.21
C LEU A 220 17.45 13.66 -6.66
N SER A 221 17.07 12.82 -7.62
CA SER A 221 17.57 12.91 -9.00
C SER A 221 17.24 14.26 -9.65
N GLU A 222 18.20 14.83 -10.39
CA GLU A 222 18.15 16.18 -10.99
C GLU A 222 17.96 17.37 -10.02
N ALA A 223 17.95 17.15 -8.69
CA ALA A 223 17.79 18.21 -7.69
C ALA A 223 18.98 19.18 -7.64
N LYS A 224 18.74 20.44 -7.23
CA LYS A 224 19.69 21.57 -7.28
C LYS A 224 19.63 22.37 -5.99
N ILE A 225 20.51 22.06 -5.04
CA ILE A 225 20.43 22.54 -3.65
C ILE A 225 21.74 23.24 -3.27
N ASP A 226 21.67 24.46 -2.74
CA ASP A 226 22.82 25.21 -2.24
C ASP A 226 22.82 25.27 -0.70
N GLY A 227 23.82 24.67 -0.06
CA GLY A 227 23.92 24.54 1.39
C GLY A 227 22.97 23.49 1.97
N MET A 228 23.33 22.21 1.83
CA MET A 228 22.56 21.08 2.41
C MET A 228 23.25 20.53 3.66
N ASN A 229 22.63 20.64 4.83
CA ASN A 229 23.14 20.02 6.06
C ASN A 229 22.55 18.61 6.22
N ALA A 230 23.35 17.59 5.96
CA ALA A 230 23.00 16.17 5.94
C ALA A 230 23.76 15.36 7.02
N GLY A 231 24.36 16.01 8.02
CA GLY A 231 25.08 15.31 9.09
C GLY A 231 24.20 14.31 9.85
N LEU A 232 24.75 13.15 10.22
CA LEU A 232 24.08 12.02 10.89
C LEU A 232 22.82 11.48 10.20
N SER A 233 22.58 11.82 8.93
CA SER A 233 21.44 11.27 8.16
C SER A 233 21.73 9.90 7.57
N ASP A 234 20.68 9.14 7.28
CA ASP A 234 20.76 7.91 6.49
C ASP A 234 20.16 8.13 5.10
N PHE A 235 20.99 7.96 4.07
CA PHE A 235 20.62 8.04 2.66
C PHE A 235 20.66 6.66 1.98
N SER A 236 20.72 5.55 2.72
CA SER A 236 20.95 4.23 2.13
C SER A 236 19.96 3.88 1.01
N GLY A 237 20.47 3.34 -0.10
CA GLY A 237 19.69 3.01 -1.30
C GLY A 237 19.16 4.20 -2.12
N SER A 238 19.45 5.44 -1.74
CA SER A 238 18.90 6.64 -2.38
C SER A 238 19.49 6.94 -3.76
N LYS A 239 18.79 7.77 -4.53
CA LYS A 239 19.23 8.23 -5.85
C LYS A 239 19.55 9.73 -5.82
N MET A 240 20.62 10.11 -6.50
CA MET A 240 21.06 11.49 -6.71
C MET A 240 21.49 11.70 -8.17
N LEU A 241 20.86 10.97 -9.10
CA LEU A 241 21.22 10.91 -10.53
C LEU A 241 21.18 12.33 -11.13
N GLY A 242 22.32 12.85 -11.57
CA GLY A 242 22.42 14.19 -12.16
C GLY A 242 22.07 15.36 -11.23
N ALA A 243 22.06 15.16 -9.91
CA ALA A 243 21.84 16.23 -8.94
C ALA A 243 23.04 17.20 -8.87
N THR A 244 22.82 18.47 -8.52
CA THR A 244 23.85 19.48 -8.28
C THR A 244 23.69 20.03 -6.86
N ILE A 245 24.55 19.61 -5.93
CA ILE A 245 24.43 20.00 -4.51
C ILE A 245 25.71 20.70 -4.05
N SER A 246 25.69 22.04 -4.00
CA SER A 246 26.83 22.85 -3.60
C SER A 246 26.90 23.04 -2.09
N GLY A 247 28.11 22.95 -1.52
CA GLY A 247 28.33 23.24 -0.09
C GLY A 247 27.57 22.32 0.87
N ALA A 248 27.31 21.07 0.49
CA ALA A 248 26.72 20.08 1.38
C ALA A 248 27.66 19.69 2.54
N ASP A 249 27.10 19.27 3.67
CA ASP A 249 27.81 18.68 4.80
C ASP A 249 27.16 17.35 5.19
N PHE A 250 27.85 16.24 4.91
CA PHE A 250 27.46 14.86 5.20
C PHE A 250 28.22 14.29 6.41
N TYR A 251 28.57 15.11 7.41
CA TYR A 251 29.25 14.67 8.64
C TYR A 251 28.66 13.37 9.20
N SER A 252 29.43 12.28 9.20
CA SER A 252 29.02 10.96 9.70
C SER A 252 27.68 10.43 9.13
N ALA A 253 27.34 10.79 7.88
CA ALA A 253 26.15 10.28 7.20
C ALA A 253 26.36 8.87 6.62
N ASN A 254 25.30 8.07 6.58
CA ASN A 254 25.28 6.77 5.89
C ASN A 254 24.88 6.96 4.42
N LEU A 255 25.77 6.56 3.50
CA LEU A 255 25.63 6.73 2.05
C LEU A 255 25.85 5.37 1.34
N TYR A 256 25.28 4.30 1.91
CA TYR A 256 25.36 2.93 1.40
C TYR A 256 24.49 2.72 0.15
N SER A 257 25.06 2.15 -0.91
CA SER A 257 24.38 1.82 -2.18
C SER A 257 23.69 3.01 -2.87
N VAL A 258 24.19 4.22 -2.68
CA VAL A 258 23.63 5.47 -3.26
C VAL A 258 24.03 5.63 -4.73
N ASN A 259 23.10 6.08 -5.57
CA ASN A 259 23.34 6.33 -6.99
C ASN A 259 23.63 7.81 -7.28
N PHE A 260 24.90 8.19 -7.18
CA PHE A 260 25.45 9.51 -7.53
C PHE A 260 25.77 9.68 -9.03
N SER A 261 25.26 8.83 -9.92
CA SER A 261 25.67 8.86 -11.34
C SER A 261 25.46 10.24 -11.98
N GLY A 262 26.54 10.84 -12.50
CA GLY A 262 26.53 12.15 -13.16
C GLY A 262 26.22 13.36 -12.26
N SER A 263 26.25 13.23 -10.93
CA SER A 263 25.97 14.33 -9.98
C SER A 263 27.16 15.26 -9.76
N GLU A 264 26.93 16.51 -9.37
CA GLU A 264 27.94 17.52 -9.03
C GLU A 264 27.85 17.90 -7.53
N PHE A 265 28.93 17.70 -6.78
CA PHE A 265 29.07 17.98 -5.34
C PHE A 265 30.25 18.93 -5.03
N PRO A 266 30.27 20.16 -5.58
CA PRO A 266 31.43 21.04 -5.50
C PRO A 266 31.69 21.53 -4.07
N ASN A 267 32.88 21.23 -3.54
CA ASN A 267 33.33 21.55 -2.18
C ASN A 267 32.48 20.94 -1.04
N ALA A 268 31.71 19.89 -1.31
CA ALA A 268 30.93 19.21 -0.28
C ALA A 268 31.84 18.55 0.78
N GLN A 269 31.36 18.49 2.03
CA GLN A 269 32.05 17.87 3.15
C GLN A 269 31.44 16.48 3.38
N PHE A 270 32.29 15.47 3.57
CA PHE A 270 31.91 14.09 3.91
C PHE A 270 32.69 13.54 5.13
N PRO A 271 33.07 14.34 6.15
CA PRO A 271 33.91 13.84 7.23
C PRO A 271 33.23 12.70 8.00
N TYR A 272 33.94 11.60 8.25
CA TYR A 272 33.40 10.36 8.84
C TYR A 272 32.25 9.67 8.07
N ALA A 273 31.90 10.11 6.85
CA ALA A 273 30.77 9.52 6.10
C ALA A 273 31.09 8.11 5.58
N GLY A 274 30.08 7.24 5.56
CA GLY A 274 30.20 5.87 5.04
C GLY A 274 29.67 5.76 3.61
N ILE A 275 30.56 5.78 2.60
CA ILE A 275 30.21 5.68 1.18
C ILE A 275 30.61 4.29 0.68
N HIS A 276 29.65 3.37 0.60
CA HIS A 276 29.89 1.95 0.30
C HIS A 276 28.97 1.45 -0.80
N PHE A 277 29.45 0.62 -1.73
CA PHE A 277 28.66 0.02 -2.84
C PHE A 277 27.97 1.04 -3.77
N SER A 278 28.37 2.31 -3.70
CA SER A 278 27.69 3.43 -4.36
C SER A 278 28.19 3.67 -5.79
N ASN A 279 27.28 4.10 -6.66
CA ASN A 279 27.58 4.36 -8.07
C ASN A 279 27.92 5.84 -8.27
N LEU A 280 29.20 6.14 -8.49
CA LEU A 280 29.73 7.49 -8.69
C LEU A 280 30.07 7.76 -10.19
N SER A 281 29.53 6.96 -11.11
CA SER A 281 29.87 7.03 -12.54
C SER A 281 29.61 8.41 -13.12
N GLY A 282 30.66 9.09 -13.60
CA GLY A 282 30.58 10.44 -14.15
C GLY A 282 30.31 11.57 -13.15
N ALA A 283 30.30 11.29 -11.84
CA ALA A 283 30.09 12.31 -10.80
C ALA A 283 31.29 13.25 -10.63
N ASP A 284 31.06 14.46 -10.13
CA ASP A 284 32.10 15.47 -9.85
C ASP A 284 32.10 15.88 -8.38
N PHE A 285 33.10 15.43 -7.63
CA PHE A 285 33.36 15.77 -6.23
C PHE A 285 34.55 16.74 -6.09
N SER A 286 34.77 17.62 -7.06
CA SER A 286 35.91 18.54 -7.04
C SER A 286 35.87 19.50 -5.83
N GLY A 287 36.99 19.59 -5.13
CA GLY A 287 37.17 20.36 -3.88
C GLY A 287 36.54 19.74 -2.63
N ALA A 288 35.92 18.54 -2.72
CA ALA A 288 35.26 17.91 -1.59
C ALA A 288 36.24 17.41 -0.52
N ASP A 289 35.81 17.35 0.74
CA ASP A 289 36.60 16.85 1.87
C ASP A 289 36.06 15.51 2.40
N PHE A 290 36.85 14.45 2.22
CA PHE A 290 36.58 13.07 2.61
C PHE A 290 37.42 12.66 3.84
N THR A 291 37.86 13.60 4.68
CA THR A 291 38.67 13.33 5.89
C THR A 291 38.00 12.32 6.84
N GLU A 292 38.74 11.28 7.23
CA GLU A 292 38.27 10.16 8.07
C GLU A 292 37.02 9.41 7.56
N SER A 293 36.63 9.62 6.30
CA SER A 293 35.50 8.94 5.66
C SER A 293 35.90 7.58 5.07
N HIS A 294 34.91 6.73 4.79
CA HIS A 294 35.09 5.40 4.22
C HIS A 294 34.55 5.38 2.77
N LEU A 295 35.36 4.95 1.80
CA LEU A 295 34.97 4.86 0.38
C LEU A 295 35.33 3.47 -0.18
N ARG A 296 34.33 2.59 -0.36
CA ARG A 296 34.56 1.21 -0.83
C ARG A 296 33.50 0.62 -1.76
N ASP A 297 33.92 -0.33 -2.57
CA ASP A 297 33.14 -1.07 -3.55
C ASP A 297 32.41 -0.13 -4.55
N LEU A 298 33.06 0.98 -4.89
CA LEU A 298 32.48 2.10 -5.63
C LEU A 298 32.62 1.97 -7.15
N VAL A 299 31.54 2.24 -7.88
CA VAL A 299 31.57 2.31 -9.35
C VAL A 299 32.04 3.70 -9.79
N LEU A 300 33.36 3.85 -9.94
CA LEU A 300 34.03 5.16 -10.16
C LEU A 300 34.19 5.53 -11.66
N SER A 301 33.34 5.01 -12.55
CA SER A 301 33.53 5.12 -14.01
C SER A 301 33.38 6.56 -14.53
N GLY A 302 34.50 7.27 -14.65
CA GLY A 302 34.54 8.66 -15.10
C GLY A 302 34.30 9.69 -13.98
N ALA A 303 34.34 9.27 -12.71
CA ALA A 303 34.25 10.18 -11.57
C ALA A 303 35.42 11.18 -11.51
N GLN A 304 35.16 12.37 -10.96
CA GLN A 304 36.14 13.45 -10.81
C GLN A 304 36.32 13.83 -9.33
N PHE A 305 37.57 14.04 -8.92
CA PHE A 305 37.99 14.36 -7.55
C PHE A 305 39.10 15.43 -7.55
N ALA A 306 39.00 16.44 -8.42
CA ALA A 306 40.06 17.45 -8.55
C ALA A 306 40.11 18.32 -7.29
N ASP A 307 41.31 18.54 -6.75
CA ASP A 307 41.54 19.30 -5.50
C ASP A 307 40.79 18.76 -4.26
N ALA A 308 40.29 17.51 -4.29
CA ALA A 308 39.61 16.86 -3.17
C ALA A 308 40.59 16.31 -2.10
N THR A 309 40.15 16.28 -0.84
CA THR A 309 40.96 15.95 0.35
C THR A 309 40.56 14.59 0.94
N PHE A 310 41.54 13.79 1.37
CA PHE A 310 41.36 12.40 1.86
C PHE A 310 42.27 12.10 3.08
N ILE A 311 42.26 12.95 4.11
CA ILE A 311 43.14 12.81 5.29
C ILE A 311 42.63 11.68 6.19
N CYS A 312 43.50 10.75 6.62
CA CYS A 312 43.15 9.55 7.40
C CYS A 312 41.97 8.70 6.83
N ALA A 313 41.58 8.88 5.55
CA ALA A 313 40.41 8.23 4.93
C ALA A 313 40.65 6.77 4.52
N LEU A 314 39.60 5.92 4.57
CA LEU A 314 39.70 4.49 4.26
C LEU A 314 39.23 4.17 2.83
N LEU A 315 40.18 3.98 1.92
CA LEU A 315 39.96 3.56 0.53
C LEU A 315 40.26 2.07 0.33
N ASP A 316 39.47 1.37 -0.49
CA ASP A 316 39.83 0.03 -0.97
C ASP A 316 40.88 0.07 -2.11
N GLN A 317 41.22 -1.08 -2.69
CA GLN A 317 42.22 -1.18 -3.77
C GLN A 317 41.77 -0.52 -5.10
N GLU A 318 40.49 -0.56 -5.46
CA GLU A 318 39.95 0.03 -6.68
C GLU A 318 39.80 1.56 -6.53
N ALA A 319 39.22 2.02 -5.41
CA ALA A 319 39.17 3.42 -5.02
C ALA A 319 40.58 4.04 -4.93
N THR A 320 41.54 3.36 -4.27
CA THR A 320 42.95 3.80 -4.24
C THR A 320 43.56 3.88 -5.65
N THR A 321 43.20 2.98 -6.56
CA THR A 321 43.71 2.98 -7.94
C THR A 321 43.13 4.11 -8.78
N ALA A 322 41.86 4.46 -8.57
CA ALA A 322 41.17 5.53 -9.30
C ALA A 322 41.50 6.94 -8.75
N ILE A 323 41.51 7.11 -7.43
CA ILE A 323 41.67 8.40 -6.74
C ILE A 323 43.16 8.74 -6.51
N GLY A 324 44.01 7.72 -6.28
CA GLY A 324 45.44 7.87 -5.99
C GLY A 324 46.31 8.65 -7.00
N PRO A 325 45.96 8.73 -8.30
CA PRO A 325 46.64 9.61 -9.25
C PRO A 325 46.19 11.09 -9.21
N ILE A 326 45.11 11.41 -8.49
CA ILE A 326 44.33 12.65 -8.66
C ILE A 326 44.42 13.57 -7.43
N ALA A 327 44.39 13.03 -6.21
CA ALA A 327 44.40 13.79 -4.96
C ALA A 327 45.77 13.77 -4.24
N GLU A 328 46.02 14.73 -3.33
CA GLU A 328 47.12 14.63 -2.34
C GLU A 328 46.73 13.64 -1.23
N ILE A 329 46.63 12.34 -1.57
CA ILE A 329 46.38 11.29 -0.58
C ILE A 329 47.58 11.19 0.37
N THR A 330 47.40 11.70 1.59
CA THR A 330 48.39 11.66 2.68
C THR A 330 48.44 10.28 3.37
N ALA A 331 48.43 9.22 2.57
CA ALA A 331 48.44 7.83 3.03
C ALA A 331 49.77 7.49 3.73
N SER A 332 49.78 7.65 5.05
CA SER A 332 50.83 7.20 6.00
C SER A 332 52.22 7.83 5.84
N SER A 333 52.47 8.93 6.57
CA SER A 333 53.63 9.04 7.49
C SER A 333 53.64 10.37 8.27
N GLU A 334 54.04 10.31 9.55
CA GLU A 334 54.37 11.45 10.43
C GLU A 334 53.26 12.48 10.73
N VAL A 335 51.98 12.14 10.50
CA VAL A 335 50.87 12.65 11.31
C VAL A 335 50.32 11.48 12.12
N GLU A 336 50.30 11.64 13.44
CA GLU A 336 49.61 10.74 14.35
C GLU A 336 48.11 11.09 14.26
N CYS A 337 47.30 10.28 13.56
CA CYS A 337 45.83 10.29 13.72
C CYS A 337 45.58 9.73 15.15
N GLU A 338 45.73 10.59 16.17
CA GLU A 338 45.99 10.18 17.56
C GLU A 338 44.71 9.94 18.38
N ASP A 339 44.43 8.65 18.64
CA ASP A 339 43.65 8.15 19.78
C ASP A 339 42.18 8.64 19.89
N SER A 340 41.42 8.49 18.81
CA SER A 340 39.94 8.51 18.83
C SER A 340 39.30 7.23 19.43
N GLY A 341 40.11 6.33 19.99
CA GLY A 341 39.68 5.15 20.75
C GLY A 341 39.15 3.96 19.94
N ILE A 342 38.51 4.20 18.78
CA ILE A 342 37.89 3.14 17.97
C ILE A 342 38.94 2.47 17.07
N SER A 343 39.49 1.34 17.52
CA SER A 343 40.41 0.53 16.72
C SER A 343 39.66 -0.30 15.68
N PHE A 344 39.29 0.31 14.55
CA PHE A 344 38.67 -0.32 13.38
C PHE A 344 39.60 -1.35 12.69
N GLU A 345 39.89 -2.48 13.34
CA GLU A 345 40.38 -3.68 12.65
C GLU A 345 39.20 -4.36 11.94
N GLU A 346 38.77 -3.80 10.80
CA GLU A 346 37.70 -4.33 9.93
C GLU A 346 38.04 -5.68 9.25
N GLN A 347 39.01 -6.41 9.80
CA GLN A 347 39.15 -7.84 9.59
C GLN A 347 38.34 -8.65 10.60
N ALA A 348 37.91 -8.08 11.74
CA ALA A 348 37.20 -8.78 12.81
C ALA A 348 35.81 -9.29 12.35
N TRP A 349 34.85 -8.40 12.10
CA TRP A 349 33.46 -8.79 11.80
C TRP A 349 33.32 -9.53 10.45
N GLU A 350 33.99 -9.09 9.38
CA GLU A 350 33.97 -9.81 8.10
C GLU A 350 34.60 -11.21 8.19
N THR A 351 35.69 -11.39 8.96
CA THR A 351 36.26 -12.72 9.20
C THR A 351 35.36 -13.54 10.11
N THR A 352 34.66 -12.92 11.06
CA THR A 352 33.63 -13.57 11.89
C THR A 352 32.50 -14.14 11.03
N LEU A 353 31.95 -13.37 10.09
CA LEU A 353 30.93 -13.82 9.14
C LEU A 353 31.45 -14.96 8.26
N LYS A 354 32.62 -14.77 7.63
CA LYS A 354 33.24 -15.77 6.75
C LYS A 354 33.65 -17.05 7.49
N ALA A 355 34.05 -16.96 8.76
CA ALA A 355 34.36 -18.10 9.62
C ALA A 355 33.11 -18.81 10.17
N SER A 356 31.99 -18.08 10.33
CA SER A 356 30.66 -18.66 10.55
C SER A 356 30.10 -19.39 9.32
N GLY A 357 30.75 -19.25 8.15
CA GLY A 357 30.31 -19.86 6.90
C GLY A 357 29.35 -18.99 6.08
N CYS A 358 29.14 -17.73 6.48
CA CYS A 358 28.40 -16.76 5.69
C CYS A 358 29.18 -16.35 4.43
N ASN A 359 28.46 -16.10 3.35
CA ASN A 359 29.04 -15.69 2.06
C ASN A 359 28.38 -14.38 1.61
N LYS A 360 29.16 -13.45 1.05
CA LYS A 360 28.64 -12.22 0.44
C LYS A 360 28.41 -12.50 -1.05
N GLY A 361 27.18 -12.36 -1.53
CA GLY A 361 26.77 -12.82 -2.86
C GLY A 361 25.94 -11.80 -3.63
N LEU A 362 25.99 -11.89 -4.96
CA LEU A 362 25.07 -11.19 -5.85
C LEU A 362 23.82 -12.06 -6.04
N THR A 363 22.64 -11.48 -5.82
CA THR A 363 21.37 -11.98 -6.37
C THR A 363 21.06 -11.27 -7.70
N ASP A 364 20.03 -11.70 -8.40
CA ASP A 364 19.69 -11.17 -9.75
C ASP A 364 19.29 -9.67 -9.74
N GLU A 365 19.04 -9.08 -8.56
CA GLU A 365 18.69 -7.67 -8.34
C GLU A 365 19.90 -6.75 -8.08
N GLN A 366 21.12 -7.20 -8.37
CA GLN A 366 22.38 -6.43 -8.36
C GLN A 366 22.94 -6.00 -6.99
N PHE A 367 22.19 -6.10 -5.90
CA PHE A 367 22.69 -5.80 -4.55
C PHE A 367 23.61 -6.93 -4.00
N LEU A 368 24.64 -6.55 -3.24
CA LEU A 368 25.54 -7.46 -2.53
C LEU A 368 25.09 -7.67 -1.09
N ARG A 369 24.38 -8.78 -0.81
CA ARG A 369 23.90 -9.12 0.55
C ARG A 369 24.64 -10.32 1.15
N TRP A 370 24.64 -10.41 2.48
CA TRP A 370 25.19 -11.56 3.18
C TRP A 370 24.19 -12.71 3.22
N GLN A 371 24.66 -13.92 2.97
CA GLN A 371 23.90 -15.15 3.13
C GLN A 371 24.59 -16.02 4.17
N CYS A 372 24.02 -16.09 5.38
CA CYS A 372 24.47 -16.99 6.43
C CYS A 372 23.69 -18.32 6.40
N PRO A 373 24.29 -19.44 6.84
CA PRO A 373 23.52 -20.63 7.17
C PRO A 373 22.49 -20.32 8.28
N PRO A 374 21.26 -20.83 8.21
CA PRO A 374 20.31 -20.66 9.31
C PRO A 374 20.87 -21.26 10.61
N ASN A 375 20.54 -20.65 11.76
CA ASN A 375 21.14 -20.98 13.07
C ASN A 375 22.65 -20.70 13.14
N THR A 376 23.12 -19.62 12.50
CA THR A 376 24.50 -19.16 12.66
C THR A 376 24.73 -18.55 14.04
N ASP A 377 25.70 -19.09 14.77
CA ASP A 377 26.07 -18.67 16.13
C ASP A 377 27.15 -17.57 16.11
N PHE A 378 26.79 -16.35 16.51
CA PHE A 378 27.71 -15.23 16.69
C PHE A 378 28.04 -14.93 18.18
N THR A 379 27.57 -15.75 19.12
CA THR A 379 27.64 -15.49 20.57
C THR A 379 29.03 -15.05 21.04
N GLY A 380 29.11 -13.93 21.76
CA GLY A 380 30.36 -13.41 22.32
C GLY A 380 31.43 -12.97 21.30
N ARG A 381 31.02 -12.56 20.09
CA ARG A 381 31.91 -12.00 19.06
C ARG A 381 31.81 -10.47 18.97
N ASP A 382 32.66 -9.92 18.12
CA ASP A 382 32.63 -8.53 17.69
C ASP A 382 31.97 -8.47 16.30
N LEU A 383 30.85 -7.73 16.23
CA LEU A 383 30.12 -7.38 15.02
C LEU A 383 29.83 -5.86 14.97
N SER A 384 30.57 -5.05 15.73
CA SER A 384 30.40 -3.60 15.73
C SER A 384 30.69 -3.04 14.34
N TYR A 385 29.86 -2.09 13.89
CA TYR A 385 29.88 -1.52 12.53
C TYR A 385 29.69 -2.55 11.39
N ALA A 386 29.19 -3.75 11.67
CA ALA A 386 28.88 -4.72 10.62
C ALA A 386 27.64 -4.28 9.82
N ASN A 387 27.83 -4.03 8.52
CA ASN A 387 26.68 -3.86 7.62
C ASN A 387 26.11 -5.25 7.27
N LEU A 388 24.87 -5.47 7.71
CA LEU A 388 24.07 -6.67 7.54
C LEU A 388 22.73 -6.35 6.84
N ASN A 389 22.67 -5.24 6.10
CA ASN A 389 21.47 -4.83 5.37
C ASN A 389 21.08 -5.88 4.32
N PHE A 390 19.79 -6.17 4.26
CA PHE A 390 19.21 -7.23 3.41
C PHE A 390 19.83 -8.62 3.59
N ALA A 391 20.53 -8.88 4.71
CA ALA A 391 21.19 -10.16 4.94
C ALA A 391 20.20 -11.29 5.29
N GLU A 392 20.49 -12.49 4.81
CA GLU A 392 19.81 -13.73 5.21
C GLU A 392 20.46 -14.23 6.51
N LEU A 393 19.76 -14.04 7.63
CA LEU A 393 20.25 -14.27 9.00
C LEU A 393 19.22 -15.05 9.84
N GLN A 394 18.40 -15.88 9.18
CA GLN A 394 17.31 -16.61 9.83
C GLN A 394 17.83 -17.49 10.98
N SER A 395 17.19 -17.35 12.14
CA SER A 395 17.55 -18.01 13.39
C SER A 395 19.00 -17.77 13.87
N ALA A 396 19.68 -16.72 13.39
CA ALA A 396 21.03 -16.41 13.86
C ALA A 396 21.04 -15.97 15.33
N ILE A 397 22.09 -16.35 16.06
CA ILE A 397 22.21 -16.12 17.51
C ILE A 397 23.19 -14.97 17.72
N PHE A 398 22.69 -13.86 18.28
CA PHE A 398 23.40 -12.61 18.53
C PHE A 398 23.60 -12.32 20.03
N THR A 399 23.47 -13.31 20.91
CA THR A 399 23.53 -13.11 22.37
C THR A 399 24.96 -12.81 22.89
N ASP A 400 25.04 -12.14 24.04
CA ASP A 400 26.30 -11.80 24.75
C ASP A 400 27.38 -11.09 23.89
N LEU A 401 27.02 -10.34 22.83
CA LEU A 401 27.95 -9.81 21.81
C LEU A 401 27.80 -8.30 21.54
N ASP A 402 28.83 -7.68 20.95
CA ASP A 402 28.87 -6.25 20.62
C ASP A 402 28.36 -5.96 19.19
N LEU A 403 27.26 -5.20 19.08
CA LEU A 403 26.61 -4.75 17.84
C LEU A 403 26.64 -3.21 17.68
N LEU A 404 27.54 -2.50 18.36
CA LEU A 404 27.65 -1.04 18.29
C LEU A 404 27.72 -0.55 16.83
N HIS A 405 26.78 0.30 16.41
CA HIS A 405 26.59 0.76 15.03
C HIS A 405 26.42 -0.34 13.94
N ALA A 406 25.98 -1.56 14.27
CA ALA A 406 25.57 -2.53 13.26
C ALA A 406 24.30 -2.06 12.53
N ASP A 407 24.14 -2.45 11.27
CA ASP A 407 23.00 -2.04 10.43
C ASP A 407 22.29 -3.28 9.87
N PHE A 408 20.98 -3.36 10.04
CA PHE A 408 20.13 -4.50 9.69
C PHE A 408 18.92 -4.09 8.81
N VAL A 409 18.96 -2.93 8.15
CA VAL A 409 17.85 -2.45 7.31
C VAL A 409 17.46 -3.49 6.26
N GLY A 410 16.18 -3.85 6.22
CA GLY A 410 15.64 -4.87 5.31
C GLY A 410 16.18 -6.29 5.50
N ALA A 411 16.92 -6.58 6.58
CA ALA A 411 17.48 -7.91 6.84
C ALA A 411 16.40 -8.93 7.21
N ASN A 412 16.62 -10.20 6.86
CA ASN A 412 15.76 -11.29 7.27
C ASN A 412 16.37 -12.00 8.48
N LEU A 413 15.90 -11.59 9.66
CA LEU A 413 16.32 -12.04 10.99
C LEU A 413 15.30 -13.01 11.62
N SER A 414 14.36 -13.59 10.86
CA SER A 414 13.26 -14.34 11.48
C SER A 414 13.75 -15.51 12.37
N GLY A 415 13.21 -15.58 13.58
CA GLY A 415 13.61 -16.51 14.64
C GLY A 415 14.98 -16.24 15.28
N ALA A 416 15.62 -15.08 15.03
CA ALA A 416 16.94 -14.75 15.59
C ALA A 416 16.89 -14.55 17.12
N ASP A 417 18.03 -14.76 17.78
CA ASP A 417 18.17 -14.61 19.24
C ASP A 417 19.08 -13.44 19.58
N PHE A 418 18.48 -12.30 19.87
CA PHE A 418 19.13 -11.08 20.35
C PHE A 418 19.06 -10.94 21.89
N SER A 419 18.63 -11.97 22.62
CA SER A 419 18.34 -11.79 24.06
C SER A 419 19.55 -11.29 24.87
N ASN A 420 19.28 -10.34 25.77
CA ASN A 420 20.26 -9.63 26.61
C ASN A 420 21.27 -8.74 25.84
N VAL A 421 21.07 -8.45 24.56
CA VAL A 421 21.88 -7.45 23.83
C VAL A 421 21.56 -6.02 24.31
N ASP A 422 22.59 -5.19 24.35
CA ASP A 422 22.51 -3.77 24.72
C ASP A 422 22.78 -2.91 23.47
N PHE A 423 21.78 -2.16 23.03
CA PHE A 423 21.83 -1.21 21.92
C PHE A 423 21.79 0.25 22.42
N SER A 424 22.06 0.49 23.71
CA SER A 424 21.97 1.83 24.31
C SER A 424 23.12 2.77 23.95
N GLU A 425 24.26 2.22 23.52
CA GLU A 425 25.29 2.96 22.78
C GLU A 425 25.04 2.78 21.27
N TYR A 426 25.24 3.87 20.54
CA TYR A 426 24.56 4.14 19.26
C TYR A 426 25.28 3.44 18.09
N THR A 427 24.73 3.27 16.88
CA THR A 427 23.40 3.57 16.30
C THR A 427 22.91 2.34 15.52
N THR A 428 21.88 1.62 15.97
CA THR A 428 21.44 0.38 15.30
C THR A 428 20.08 0.56 14.61
N SER A 429 19.98 0.14 13.34
CA SER A 429 18.74 0.23 12.56
C SER A 429 18.19 -1.14 12.18
N PHE A 430 16.89 -1.32 12.40
CA PHE A 430 16.08 -2.49 12.04
C PHE A 430 14.93 -2.11 11.10
N VAL A 431 14.94 -0.91 10.51
CA VAL A 431 13.85 -0.42 9.66
C VAL A 431 13.58 -1.39 8.50
N GLY A 432 12.33 -1.88 8.41
CA GLY A 432 11.91 -2.86 7.40
C GLY A 432 12.52 -4.26 7.57
N ALA A 433 13.20 -4.55 8.68
CA ALA A 433 13.71 -5.89 8.96
C ALA A 433 12.56 -6.85 9.32
N ASN A 434 12.69 -8.12 8.92
CA ASN A 434 11.85 -9.20 9.42
C ASN A 434 12.50 -9.76 10.70
N LEU A 435 11.88 -9.50 11.84
CA LEU A 435 12.22 -9.99 13.18
C LEU A 435 11.12 -10.94 13.72
N SER A 436 10.21 -11.45 12.89
CA SER A 436 9.16 -12.40 13.34
C SER A 436 9.78 -13.62 14.01
N ASP A 437 9.08 -14.25 14.96
CA ASP A 437 9.57 -15.37 15.80
C ASP A 437 10.82 -15.07 16.68
N SER A 438 11.37 -13.85 16.67
CA SER A 438 12.68 -13.57 17.28
C SER A 438 12.62 -13.42 18.80
N ASN A 439 13.72 -13.80 19.47
CA ASN A 439 13.92 -13.60 20.90
C ASN A 439 14.68 -12.30 21.15
N LEU A 440 13.99 -11.27 21.62
CA LEU A 440 14.53 -9.97 22.05
C LEU A 440 14.36 -9.77 23.57
N SER A 441 14.22 -10.86 24.35
CA SER A 441 13.98 -10.77 25.78
C SER A 441 15.14 -10.09 26.52
N ASN A 442 14.79 -9.17 27.43
CA ASN A 442 15.74 -8.35 28.21
C ASN A 442 16.67 -7.46 27.35
N VAL A 443 16.35 -7.20 26.07
CA VAL A 443 17.12 -6.28 25.22
C VAL A 443 16.94 -4.83 25.68
N ILE A 444 18.01 -4.03 25.60
CA ILE A 444 18.02 -2.62 25.99
C ILE A 444 18.15 -1.73 24.74
N PHE A 445 17.08 -1.04 24.36
CA PHE A 445 17.13 0.14 23.50
C PHE A 445 17.16 1.41 24.36
N PRO A 446 17.81 2.49 23.90
CA PRO A 446 18.02 3.72 24.68
C PRO A 446 16.71 4.50 24.89
N TRP A 447 16.73 5.40 25.87
CA TRP A 447 15.58 6.21 26.28
C TRP A 447 15.37 7.47 25.42
N PRO A 448 14.12 7.94 25.21
CA PRO A 448 13.78 8.93 24.18
C PRO A 448 14.13 10.39 24.52
N ASN A 449 15.09 10.65 25.42
CA ASN A 449 15.29 11.97 26.03
C ASN A 449 16.74 12.48 26.17
N ASP A 450 17.78 11.79 25.67
CA ASP A 450 19.16 12.33 25.73
C ASP A 450 20.00 12.08 24.45
N CYS A 451 19.76 12.94 23.46
CA CYS A 451 20.70 13.47 22.47
C CYS A 451 21.54 12.58 21.52
N CYS A 452 21.55 11.26 21.60
CA CYS A 452 22.22 10.38 20.61
C CYS A 452 21.32 9.20 20.17
N GLY A 453 21.71 8.54 19.07
CA GLY A 453 20.77 7.79 18.22
C GLY A 453 20.10 6.58 18.85
N GLY A 454 18.79 6.46 18.62
CA GLY A 454 18.00 5.33 19.07
C GLY A 454 18.29 4.03 18.32
N GLY A 455 17.79 2.92 18.86
CA GLY A 455 17.45 1.77 18.03
C GLY A 455 16.23 2.11 17.20
N TYR A 456 16.28 1.90 15.89
CA TYR A 456 15.20 2.31 14.98
C TYR A 456 14.43 1.11 14.43
N MET A 457 13.17 0.93 14.86
CA MET A 457 12.33 -0.22 14.44
C MET A 457 11.20 0.15 13.50
N ALA A 458 10.76 1.41 13.41
CA ALA A 458 9.55 1.80 12.68
C ALA A 458 9.40 1.20 11.26
N GLY A 459 8.40 0.33 11.09
CA GLY A 459 8.15 -0.48 9.89
C GLY A 459 8.77 -1.89 9.88
N ALA A 460 9.38 -2.33 10.98
CA ALA A 460 9.85 -3.70 11.18
C ALA A 460 8.69 -4.64 11.55
N ASN A 461 8.85 -5.93 11.23
CA ASN A 461 7.94 -6.97 11.69
C ASN A 461 8.53 -7.68 12.91
N LEU A 462 7.94 -7.47 14.09
CA LEU A 462 8.24 -8.14 15.36
C LEU A 462 7.06 -9.05 15.80
N SER A 463 6.26 -9.58 14.86
CA SER A 463 5.16 -10.50 15.19
C SER A 463 5.68 -11.79 15.85
N GLU A 464 4.91 -12.30 16.80
CA GLU A 464 5.22 -13.50 17.60
C GLU A 464 6.56 -13.44 18.39
N ALA A 465 7.21 -12.27 18.48
CA ALA A 465 8.51 -12.09 19.14
C ALA A 465 8.42 -12.11 20.68
N ASP A 466 9.47 -12.64 21.34
CA ASP A 466 9.64 -12.53 22.80
C ASP A 466 10.33 -11.20 23.14
N LEU A 467 9.56 -10.24 23.66
CA LEU A 467 10.01 -8.93 24.12
C LEU A 467 9.93 -8.82 25.65
N THR A 468 9.93 -9.95 26.38
CA THR A 468 9.78 -10.00 27.84
C THR A 468 10.84 -9.14 28.53
N GLY A 469 10.39 -8.11 29.24
CA GLY A 469 11.26 -7.17 29.97
C GLY A 469 12.16 -6.30 29.10
N ALA A 470 11.91 -6.18 27.78
CA ALA A 470 12.69 -5.31 26.89
C ALA A 470 12.44 -3.82 27.19
N SER A 471 13.47 -2.98 27.04
CA SER A 471 13.38 -1.52 27.09
C SER A 471 13.26 -1.00 25.66
N LEU A 472 12.08 -0.52 25.27
CA LEU A 472 11.68 -0.18 23.90
C LEU A 472 11.31 1.32 23.76
N GLY A 473 11.99 2.21 24.48
CA GLY A 473 11.73 3.67 24.52
C GLY A 473 12.09 4.43 23.23
N SER A 474 11.58 3.98 22.09
CA SER A 474 12.12 4.27 20.74
C SER A 474 11.04 4.60 19.70
N ASP A 475 11.47 4.79 18.45
CA ASP A 475 10.64 4.99 17.26
C ASP A 475 10.11 3.63 16.76
N LEU A 476 8.83 3.36 17.05
CA LEU A 476 8.11 2.11 16.79
C LEU A 476 6.90 2.34 15.84
N ILE A 477 6.91 3.43 15.07
CA ILE A 477 5.82 3.81 14.15
C ILE A 477 5.60 2.69 13.11
N SER A 478 4.34 2.25 12.96
CA SER A 478 3.94 1.16 12.05
C SER A 478 4.74 -0.14 12.22
N VAL A 479 5.17 -0.46 13.44
CA VAL A 479 5.71 -1.79 13.77
C VAL A 479 4.57 -2.80 13.93
N ASP A 480 4.74 -3.99 13.35
CA ASP A 480 3.91 -5.15 13.64
C ASP A 480 4.46 -5.87 14.89
N PHE A 481 3.76 -5.76 16.02
CA PHE A 481 3.97 -6.54 17.24
C PHE A 481 2.87 -7.61 17.44
N SER A 482 2.14 -7.98 16.38
CA SER A 482 0.99 -8.88 16.53
C SER A 482 1.40 -10.21 17.17
N ASN A 483 0.65 -10.64 18.18
CA ASN A 483 0.89 -11.84 18.99
C ASN A 483 2.24 -11.88 19.77
N ALA A 484 3.03 -10.80 19.82
CA ALA A 484 4.29 -10.74 20.56
C ALA A 484 4.10 -10.71 22.09
N ASP A 485 5.09 -11.18 22.87
CA ASP A 485 5.06 -11.13 24.34
C ASP A 485 5.84 -9.91 24.89
N LEU A 486 5.12 -8.84 25.24
CA LEU A 486 5.68 -7.63 25.86
C LEU A 486 5.56 -7.66 27.39
N THR A 487 5.52 -8.84 28.03
CA THR A 487 5.37 -8.96 29.49
C THR A 487 6.47 -8.20 30.24
N GLY A 488 6.07 -7.13 30.94
CA GLY A 488 6.97 -6.27 31.71
C GLY A 488 7.89 -5.36 30.88
N ALA A 489 7.65 -5.17 29.59
CA ALA A 489 8.43 -4.27 28.74
C ALA A 489 8.25 -2.78 29.12
N ASP A 490 9.28 -1.96 28.90
CA ASP A 490 9.27 -0.52 29.15
C ASP A 490 9.18 0.26 27.83
N LEU A 491 8.00 0.80 27.53
CA LEU A 491 7.70 1.65 26.37
C LEU A 491 7.46 3.11 26.79
N THR A 492 8.01 3.54 27.93
CA THR A 492 7.88 4.91 28.46
C THR A 492 8.35 5.94 27.43
N GLY A 493 7.41 6.71 26.87
CA GLY A 493 7.68 7.77 25.90
C GLY A 493 8.01 7.29 24.47
N ALA A 494 7.76 6.02 24.13
CA ALA A 494 7.90 5.51 22.77
C ALA A 494 6.81 6.06 21.83
N ASP A 495 7.05 6.07 20.52
CA ASP A 495 6.02 6.39 19.52
C ASP A 495 5.57 5.11 18.80
N LEU A 496 4.31 4.72 19.00
CA LEU A 496 3.67 3.54 18.42
C LEU A 496 2.60 3.92 17.37
N THR A 497 2.70 5.11 16.75
CA THR A 497 1.71 5.59 15.77
C THR A 497 1.51 4.55 14.65
N GLY A 498 0.27 4.11 14.45
CA GLY A 498 -0.09 3.08 13.46
C GLY A 498 0.53 1.69 13.68
N ALA A 499 1.09 1.39 14.85
CA ALA A 499 1.63 0.08 15.18
C ALA A 499 0.53 -0.94 15.54
N ASP A 500 0.74 -2.21 15.21
CA ASP A 500 -0.20 -3.29 15.49
C ASP A 500 0.26 -4.11 16.70
N LEU A 501 -0.52 -4.15 17.78
CA LEU A 501 -0.32 -5.00 18.96
C LEU A 501 -1.48 -5.99 19.14
N THR A 502 -2.22 -6.33 18.09
CA THR A 502 -3.31 -7.31 18.15
C THR A 502 -2.80 -8.66 18.66
N GLY A 503 -3.51 -9.27 19.61
CA GLY A 503 -3.09 -10.52 20.26
C GLY A 503 -1.87 -10.41 21.22
N ALA A 504 -1.17 -9.28 21.29
CA ALA A 504 0.07 -9.17 22.06
C ALA A 504 -0.12 -9.24 23.59
N VAL A 505 0.86 -9.82 24.30
CA VAL A 505 0.79 -10.04 25.75
C VAL A 505 1.38 -8.86 26.52
N LEU A 506 0.58 -7.81 26.74
CA LEU A 506 1.00 -6.58 27.42
C LEU A 506 1.05 -6.70 28.97
N THR A 507 1.42 -7.86 29.53
CA THR A 507 1.25 -8.12 30.97
C THR A 507 2.24 -7.33 31.82
N GLY A 508 1.81 -6.16 32.28
CA GLY A 508 2.61 -5.28 33.13
C GLY A 508 3.65 -4.44 32.38
N ALA A 509 3.49 -4.28 31.06
CA ALA A 509 4.23 -3.30 30.28
C ALA A 509 3.91 -1.86 30.75
N ASP A 510 4.88 -0.95 30.66
CA ASP A 510 4.68 0.48 30.94
C ASP A 510 4.63 1.28 29.63
N PHE A 511 3.59 2.11 29.47
CA PHE A 511 3.36 2.97 28.31
C PHE A 511 3.33 4.46 28.73
N ALA A 512 3.95 4.82 29.86
CA ALA A 512 3.88 6.15 30.44
C ALA A 512 4.38 7.25 29.48
N GLY A 513 3.43 7.98 28.89
CA GLY A 513 3.71 9.09 27.97
C GLY A 513 4.03 8.66 26.54
N ALA A 514 3.78 7.39 26.17
CA ALA A 514 3.89 6.95 24.78
C ALA A 514 2.85 7.63 23.87
N ASN A 515 3.19 7.81 22.58
CA ASN A 515 2.23 8.19 21.54
C ASN A 515 1.58 6.92 20.97
N LEU A 516 0.24 6.91 20.91
CA LEU A 516 -0.59 5.72 20.66
C LEU A 516 -1.65 5.99 19.57
N GLN A 517 -1.36 6.89 18.62
CA GLN A 517 -2.32 7.32 17.59
C GLN A 517 -2.47 6.25 16.50
N GLY A 518 -3.68 5.73 16.31
CA GLY A 518 -3.94 4.67 15.31
C GLY A 518 -3.31 3.31 15.65
N THR A 519 -2.75 3.18 16.86
CA THR A 519 -2.21 1.92 17.38
C THR A 519 -3.35 0.92 17.63
N LEU A 520 -3.21 -0.32 17.18
CA LEU A 520 -4.20 -1.39 17.40
C LEU A 520 -3.84 -2.18 18.67
N PHE A 521 -4.67 -2.15 19.72
CA PHE A 521 -4.37 -2.87 20.96
C PHE A 521 -4.94 -4.30 21.01
N PRO A 522 -4.43 -5.17 21.90
CA PRO A 522 -5.05 -6.45 22.18
C PRO A 522 -6.50 -6.24 22.68
N GLY A 523 -7.46 -6.58 21.82
CA GLY A 523 -8.89 -6.45 22.08
C GLY A 523 -9.60 -5.31 21.34
N ASP A 524 -8.86 -4.45 20.62
CA ASP A 524 -9.46 -3.56 19.63
C ASP A 524 -9.90 -4.42 18.43
N TYR A 525 -11.19 -4.80 18.46
CA TYR A 525 -11.79 -5.94 17.73
C TYR A 525 -11.49 -7.34 18.31
N GLU A 526 -11.68 -7.54 19.63
CA GLU A 526 -12.08 -8.87 20.12
C GLU A 526 -13.54 -9.21 19.72
N VAL A 527 -13.77 -9.51 18.43
CA VAL A 527 -14.81 -10.47 18.07
C VAL A 527 -14.21 -11.85 18.28
N ASN A 528 -14.62 -12.51 19.36
CA ASN A 528 -13.93 -13.70 19.87
C ASN A 528 -14.21 -14.95 19.01
N THR A 529 -13.41 -15.15 17.97
CA THR A 529 -13.27 -16.43 17.25
C THR A 529 -11.85 -16.95 17.43
N SER A 530 -11.69 -17.94 18.32
CA SER A 530 -10.39 -18.59 18.60
C SER A 530 -10.04 -19.67 17.56
N GLU A 531 -10.24 -19.35 16.30
CA GLU A 531 -9.72 -20.04 15.11
C GLU A 531 -9.29 -18.92 14.15
N SER A 532 -8.14 -19.05 13.50
CA SER A 532 -7.68 -18.11 12.48
C SER A 532 -8.73 -17.92 11.40
N SER A 533 -8.80 -16.74 10.80
CA SER A 533 -9.47 -16.56 9.51
C SER A 533 -8.77 -17.47 8.50
N GLN A 534 -9.52 -18.33 7.81
CA GLN A 534 -8.94 -19.28 6.85
C GLN A 534 -9.57 -19.09 5.48
N ILE A 535 -8.79 -19.36 4.45
CA ILE A 535 -9.20 -19.32 3.05
C ILE A 535 -9.17 -20.75 2.53
N VAL A 536 -10.32 -21.25 2.05
CA VAL A 536 -10.40 -22.49 1.27
C VAL A 536 -10.24 -22.15 -0.21
N PHE A 537 -9.53 -22.97 -0.96
CA PHE A 537 -9.27 -22.74 -2.37
C PHE A 537 -8.89 -24.04 -3.09
N VAL A 538 -8.78 -23.97 -4.41
CA VAL A 538 -8.37 -25.08 -5.28
C VAL A 538 -6.93 -24.85 -5.74
N SER A 539 -6.06 -25.84 -5.57
CA SER A 539 -4.70 -25.80 -6.15
C SER A 539 -4.40 -27.03 -6.99
N ASN A 540 -3.68 -26.85 -8.09
CA ASN A 540 -3.18 -27.95 -8.92
C ASN A 540 -1.68 -28.26 -8.74
N ARG A 541 -1.00 -27.65 -7.74
CA ARG A 541 0.45 -27.78 -7.50
C ARG A 541 1.00 -29.21 -7.47
N ASN A 542 0.18 -30.18 -7.06
CA ASN A 542 0.51 -31.61 -7.00
C ASN A 542 0.03 -32.43 -8.23
N GLY A 543 -0.43 -31.76 -9.29
CA GLY A 543 -0.72 -32.29 -10.63
C GLY A 543 -2.21 -32.44 -10.97
N ASN A 544 -3.01 -32.94 -10.03
CA ASN A 544 -4.47 -32.88 -10.06
C ASN A 544 -4.94 -31.71 -9.17
N SER A 545 -6.04 -31.05 -9.53
CA SER A 545 -6.68 -30.06 -8.65
C SER A 545 -7.13 -30.70 -7.34
N GLN A 546 -6.74 -30.13 -6.19
CA GLN A 546 -7.17 -30.51 -4.85
C GLN A 546 -7.76 -29.31 -4.11
N ILE A 547 -8.55 -29.58 -3.07
CA ILE A 547 -8.96 -28.56 -2.10
C ILE A 547 -7.84 -28.38 -1.07
N PHE A 548 -7.45 -27.13 -0.85
CA PHE A 548 -6.49 -26.71 0.16
C PHE A 548 -7.12 -25.67 1.10
N VAL A 549 -6.55 -25.55 2.30
CA VAL A 549 -6.80 -24.45 3.23
C VAL A 549 -5.48 -23.80 3.61
N VAL A 550 -5.51 -22.48 3.78
CA VAL A 550 -4.41 -21.65 4.29
C VAL A 550 -5.00 -20.62 5.27
N ASP A 551 -4.24 -20.21 6.27
CA ASP A 551 -4.65 -19.13 7.17
C ASP A 551 -4.40 -17.75 6.53
N GLU A 552 -5.11 -16.71 6.97
CA GLU A 552 -4.96 -15.33 6.48
C GLU A 552 -3.51 -14.80 6.55
N ASN A 553 -2.74 -15.25 7.53
CA ASN A 553 -1.33 -14.93 7.66
C ASN A 553 -0.39 -15.78 6.76
N GLY A 554 -0.93 -16.55 5.81
CA GLY A 554 -0.19 -17.43 4.90
C GLY A 554 0.33 -18.73 5.52
N SER A 555 0.01 -18.99 6.80
CA SER A 555 0.48 -20.17 7.54
C SER A 555 -0.49 -21.35 7.45
N ASN A 556 -0.18 -22.45 8.17
CA ASN A 556 -1.02 -23.65 8.33
C ASN A 556 -1.53 -24.29 7.03
N PHE A 557 -0.76 -24.14 5.96
CA PHE A 557 -1.05 -24.63 4.62
C PHE A 557 -1.31 -26.16 4.58
N GLN A 558 -2.53 -26.59 4.26
CA GLN A 558 -2.96 -28.00 4.34
C GLN A 558 -3.72 -28.47 3.07
N GLU A 559 -3.31 -29.63 2.51
CA GLU A 559 -4.07 -30.39 1.51
C GLU A 559 -5.20 -31.19 2.19
N LEU A 560 -6.45 -31.04 1.74
CA LEU A 560 -7.61 -31.71 2.36
C LEU A 560 -8.10 -32.94 1.59
N THR A 561 -7.99 -32.94 0.25
CA THR A 561 -8.49 -34.02 -0.61
C THR A 561 -7.40 -35.01 -1.04
N SER A 562 -7.78 -36.07 -1.77
CA SER A 562 -6.86 -37.14 -2.19
C SER A 562 -6.27 -36.90 -3.58
N PRO A 563 -4.92 -36.85 -3.74
CA PRO A 563 -4.26 -36.56 -5.01
C PRO A 563 -4.48 -37.62 -6.10
N GLU A 564 -5.11 -38.76 -5.78
CA GLU A 564 -5.52 -39.77 -6.78
C GLU A 564 -6.64 -39.28 -7.71
N TYR A 565 -7.36 -38.21 -7.34
CA TYR A 565 -8.56 -37.68 -8.03
C TYR A 565 -8.43 -36.17 -8.30
N GLU A 566 -9.33 -35.57 -9.09
CA GLU A 566 -9.49 -34.11 -9.16
C GLU A 566 -10.65 -33.67 -8.22
N SER A 567 -10.50 -32.51 -7.57
CA SER A 567 -11.51 -31.90 -6.68
C SER A 567 -11.48 -30.38 -6.78
N TYR A 568 -12.65 -29.73 -6.77
CA TYR A 568 -12.83 -28.32 -7.12
C TYR A 568 -14.15 -27.72 -6.60
N ASP A 569 -14.38 -26.42 -6.86
CA ASP A 569 -15.51 -25.61 -6.39
C ASP A 569 -15.87 -25.85 -4.90
N PRO A 570 -14.98 -25.53 -3.93
CA PRO A 570 -15.27 -25.67 -2.51
C PRO A 570 -16.24 -24.58 -2.01
N ASP A 571 -16.94 -24.84 -0.91
CA ASP A 571 -17.68 -23.82 -0.15
C ASP A 571 -17.83 -24.19 1.34
N TRP A 572 -17.82 -23.18 2.21
CA TRP A 572 -17.86 -23.35 3.66
C TRP A 572 -19.28 -23.55 4.20
N SER A 573 -19.47 -24.59 5.03
CA SER A 573 -20.69 -24.69 5.85
C SER A 573 -20.86 -23.47 6.74
N SER A 574 -22.09 -23.01 6.97
CA SER A 574 -22.34 -21.84 7.82
C SER A 574 -21.99 -22.06 9.31
N ASP A 575 -21.87 -23.32 9.75
CA ASP A 575 -21.32 -23.65 11.07
C ASP A 575 -19.79 -23.79 11.09
N LYS A 576 -19.13 -23.47 9.96
CA LYS A 576 -17.68 -23.34 9.72
C LYS A 576 -16.83 -24.54 10.12
N LYS A 577 -17.43 -25.74 10.11
CA LYS A 577 -16.80 -27.03 10.48
C LYS A 577 -16.67 -28.03 9.33
N ARG A 578 -17.37 -27.78 8.22
CA ARG A 578 -17.42 -28.66 7.05
C ARG A 578 -17.21 -27.85 5.78
N ILE A 579 -16.71 -28.53 4.75
CA ILE A 579 -16.55 -28.01 3.39
C ILE A 579 -17.38 -28.90 2.47
N VAL A 580 -18.19 -28.30 1.58
CA VAL A 580 -18.72 -28.99 0.40
C VAL A 580 -17.76 -28.77 -0.76
N TYR A 581 -17.61 -29.75 -1.65
CA TYR A 581 -16.78 -29.65 -2.85
C TYR A 581 -17.26 -30.65 -3.91
N ILE A 582 -16.85 -30.46 -5.17
CA ILE A 582 -17.03 -31.45 -6.24
C ILE A 582 -15.82 -32.37 -6.30
N GLY A 583 -16.04 -33.67 -6.47
CA GLY A 583 -14.98 -34.67 -6.65
C GLY A 583 -15.31 -35.71 -7.73
N ASN A 584 -14.29 -36.16 -8.48
CA ASN A 584 -14.47 -37.14 -9.56
C ASN A 584 -14.12 -38.59 -9.16
N GLN A 585 -14.44 -38.96 -7.92
CA GLN A 585 -14.08 -40.28 -7.37
C GLN A 585 -15.03 -41.42 -7.80
N GLY A 586 -16.20 -41.05 -8.34
CA GLY A 586 -17.28 -41.96 -8.76
C GLY A 586 -17.27 -42.30 -10.25
N ASP A 587 -18.48 -42.48 -10.81
CA ASP A 587 -18.71 -42.63 -12.26
C ASP A 587 -18.94 -41.28 -12.97
N GLY A 588 -19.05 -40.17 -12.21
CA GLY A 588 -19.21 -38.78 -12.67
C GLY A 588 -18.47 -37.78 -11.78
N ASP A 589 -18.82 -36.50 -11.89
CA ASP A 589 -18.36 -35.43 -11.00
C ASP A 589 -19.49 -35.15 -9.98
N ASP A 590 -19.30 -35.57 -8.72
CA ASP A 590 -20.36 -35.62 -7.68
C ASP A 590 -20.11 -34.64 -6.50
N LEU A 591 -21.15 -34.33 -5.72
CA LEU A 591 -21.07 -33.63 -4.44
C LEU A 591 -20.40 -34.49 -3.34
N TYR A 592 -19.42 -33.90 -2.65
CA TYR A 592 -18.82 -34.43 -1.42
C TYR A 592 -18.90 -33.40 -0.29
N VAL A 593 -19.01 -33.87 0.94
CA VAL A 593 -18.82 -33.06 2.16
C VAL A 593 -17.76 -33.72 3.04
N MET A 594 -16.84 -32.92 3.56
CA MET A 594 -15.83 -33.33 4.54
C MET A 594 -15.85 -32.40 5.76
N ASP A 595 -15.27 -32.85 6.87
CA ASP A 595 -14.94 -31.96 7.99
C ASP A 595 -13.74 -31.07 7.60
N ILE A 596 -13.58 -29.93 8.26
CA ILE A 596 -12.57 -28.89 7.97
C ILE A 596 -11.12 -29.40 7.97
N ASP A 597 -10.82 -30.48 8.69
CA ASP A 597 -9.48 -31.12 8.72
C ASP A 597 -9.25 -32.09 7.54
N GLY A 598 -10.17 -32.16 6.57
CA GLY A 598 -10.17 -33.11 5.46
C GLY A 598 -10.66 -34.51 5.85
N SER A 599 -11.05 -34.74 7.12
CA SER A 599 -11.53 -36.03 7.57
C SER A 599 -13.02 -36.25 7.26
N ASN A 600 -13.48 -37.49 7.44
CA ASN A 600 -14.87 -37.93 7.29
C ASN A 600 -15.54 -37.61 5.93
N ALA A 601 -14.75 -37.36 4.88
CA ALA A 601 -15.23 -37.12 3.51
C ALA A 601 -16.28 -38.15 3.05
N GLN A 602 -17.47 -37.66 2.71
CA GLN A 602 -18.64 -38.42 2.33
C GLN A 602 -19.22 -37.90 1.01
N GLN A 603 -19.42 -38.81 0.06
CA GLN A 603 -20.21 -38.58 -1.15
C GLN A 603 -21.70 -38.43 -0.84
N LEU A 604 -22.36 -37.42 -1.40
CA LEU A 604 -23.80 -37.13 -1.20
C LEU A 604 -24.67 -37.54 -2.40
N THR A 605 -24.17 -37.31 -3.61
CA THR A 605 -24.82 -37.62 -4.90
C THR A 605 -24.08 -38.75 -5.63
N PHE A 606 -24.78 -39.41 -6.56
CA PHE A 606 -24.26 -40.57 -7.30
C PHE A 606 -24.76 -40.49 -8.75
N SER A 607 -24.17 -39.57 -9.49
CA SER A 607 -24.57 -39.11 -10.82
C SER A 607 -23.67 -39.68 -11.93
N GLU A 608 -24.23 -39.91 -13.12
CA GLU A 608 -23.44 -40.07 -14.35
C GLU A 608 -23.25 -38.73 -15.08
N GLN A 609 -23.73 -37.62 -14.50
CA GLN A 609 -23.61 -36.27 -15.04
C GLN A 609 -22.48 -35.50 -14.34
N ARG A 610 -22.28 -34.27 -14.79
CA ARG A 610 -21.33 -33.33 -14.20
C ARG A 610 -22.08 -32.35 -13.30
N GLU A 611 -21.75 -32.35 -12.02
CA GLU A 611 -22.24 -31.41 -11.01
C GLU A 611 -21.15 -30.33 -10.77
N GLU A 612 -21.53 -29.06 -10.57
CA GLU A 612 -20.64 -27.91 -10.39
C GLU A 612 -21.20 -26.89 -9.36
N THR A 613 -20.34 -25.96 -8.93
CA THR A 613 -20.70 -24.79 -8.11
C THR A 613 -21.60 -25.04 -6.88
N PRO A 614 -21.25 -25.98 -5.98
CA PRO A 614 -22.03 -26.23 -4.77
C PRO A 614 -21.89 -25.09 -3.76
N ARG A 615 -23.00 -24.58 -3.21
CA ARG A 615 -23.02 -23.58 -2.13
C ARG A 615 -23.99 -23.97 -1.02
N TRP A 616 -23.54 -23.85 0.23
CA TRP A 616 -24.36 -24.09 1.42
C TRP A 616 -25.47 -23.06 1.56
N SER A 617 -26.64 -23.51 2.06
CA SER A 617 -27.62 -22.57 2.62
C SER A 617 -27.07 -21.94 3.90
N PRO A 618 -27.33 -20.64 4.19
CA PRO A 618 -26.90 -19.98 5.42
C PRO A 618 -27.35 -20.68 6.73
N ASP A 619 -28.43 -21.46 6.73
CA ASP A 619 -28.86 -22.27 7.88
C ASP A 619 -28.10 -23.60 8.05
N GLY A 620 -27.26 -23.97 7.08
CA GLY A 620 -26.46 -25.20 7.08
C GLY A 620 -27.26 -26.49 6.85
N THR A 621 -28.51 -26.42 6.39
CA THR A 621 -29.39 -27.60 6.18
C THR A 621 -29.45 -28.10 4.75
N LYS A 622 -29.04 -27.31 3.75
CA LYS A 622 -29.11 -27.64 2.33
C LYS A 622 -27.85 -27.23 1.58
N ILE A 623 -27.67 -27.81 0.39
CA ILE A 623 -26.64 -27.45 -0.58
C ILE A 623 -27.35 -27.16 -1.90
N ALA A 624 -27.18 -25.97 -2.46
CA ALA A 624 -27.56 -25.67 -3.83
C ALA A 624 -26.37 -26.00 -4.76
N TYR A 625 -26.63 -26.45 -5.98
CA TYR A 625 -25.59 -26.79 -6.95
C TYR A 625 -26.12 -26.74 -8.38
N THR A 626 -25.23 -26.68 -9.37
CA THR A 626 -25.61 -26.83 -10.79
C THR A 626 -25.31 -28.24 -11.29
N ALA A 627 -26.11 -28.77 -12.21
CA ALA A 627 -25.79 -30.01 -12.90
C ALA A 627 -26.38 -30.07 -14.31
N SER A 628 -25.66 -30.69 -15.23
CA SER A 628 -26.11 -30.82 -16.62
C SER A 628 -27.16 -31.93 -16.76
N THR A 629 -28.29 -31.63 -17.41
CA THR A 629 -29.44 -32.55 -17.54
C THR A 629 -29.64 -33.13 -18.94
N GLY A 630 -28.71 -32.83 -19.86
CA GLY A 630 -28.67 -33.40 -21.21
C GLY A 630 -28.27 -32.36 -22.25
N ASP A 631 -29.27 -31.60 -22.71
CA ASP A 631 -29.08 -30.45 -23.61
C ASP A 631 -29.13 -29.10 -22.86
N GLU A 632 -29.48 -29.10 -21.57
CA GLU A 632 -29.68 -27.94 -20.68
C GLU A 632 -29.06 -28.21 -19.29
N ASP A 633 -28.46 -27.19 -18.66
CA ASP A 633 -28.06 -27.24 -17.25
C ASP A 633 -29.26 -26.88 -16.34
N LYS A 634 -29.24 -27.26 -15.05
CA LYS A 634 -30.24 -26.84 -14.07
C LYS A 634 -29.64 -26.58 -12.69
N ILE A 635 -30.32 -25.74 -11.91
CA ILE A 635 -30.06 -25.53 -10.49
C ILE A 635 -30.82 -26.58 -9.67
N PHE A 636 -30.11 -27.24 -8.77
CA PHE A 636 -30.63 -28.24 -7.84
C PHE A 636 -30.40 -27.81 -6.39
N VAL A 637 -31.23 -28.31 -5.49
CA VAL A 637 -31.05 -28.21 -4.03
C VAL A 637 -31.12 -29.61 -3.42
N TYR A 638 -30.08 -29.99 -2.69
CA TYR A 638 -29.99 -31.20 -1.88
C TYR A 638 -30.27 -30.87 -0.41
N ASP A 639 -31.29 -31.50 0.18
CA ASP A 639 -31.63 -31.36 1.60
C ASP A 639 -30.96 -32.46 2.44
N LEU A 640 -30.03 -32.07 3.31
CA LEU A 640 -29.21 -32.98 4.13
C LEU A 640 -30.01 -33.70 5.24
N SER A 641 -31.24 -33.26 5.53
CA SER A 641 -32.08 -33.86 6.57
C SER A 641 -32.99 -34.97 6.03
N THR A 642 -33.23 -34.98 4.72
CA THR A 642 -34.15 -35.90 4.03
C THR A 642 -33.50 -36.71 2.90
N GLU A 643 -32.25 -36.42 2.53
CA GLU A 643 -31.54 -36.99 1.38
C GLU A 643 -32.33 -36.76 0.06
N ARG A 644 -33.13 -35.69 -0.01
CA ARG A 644 -33.94 -35.31 -1.18
C ARG A 644 -33.22 -34.25 -2.00
N THR A 645 -33.03 -34.52 -3.29
CA THR A 645 -32.77 -33.49 -4.30
C THR A 645 -34.08 -32.97 -4.90
N THR A 646 -34.16 -31.67 -5.14
CA THR A 646 -35.19 -31.00 -5.97
C THR A 646 -34.48 -30.14 -7.03
N ALA A 647 -35.02 -30.06 -8.24
CA ALA A 647 -34.56 -29.15 -9.29
C ALA A 647 -35.52 -27.97 -9.45
N ILE A 648 -35.02 -26.82 -9.89
CA ILE A 648 -35.89 -25.76 -10.39
C ILE A 648 -36.48 -26.15 -11.76
N GLU A 649 -37.76 -25.84 -11.98
CA GLU A 649 -38.47 -26.08 -13.24
C GLU A 649 -39.12 -24.78 -13.72
N VAL A 650 -38.34 -23.98 -14.46
CA VAL A 650 -38.82 -22.76 -15.12
C VAL A 650 -39.61 -23.09 -16.40
N GLN A 651 -40.52 -22.19 -16.78
CA GLN A 651 -41.26 -22.24 -18.04
C GLN A 651 -40.73 -21.18 -19.00
N ASP A 652 -40.66 -21.56 -20.29
CA ASP A 652 -40.29 -20.73 -21.46
C ASP A 652 -38.86 -20.14 -21.47
N PHE A 653 -38.12 -20.21 -20.36
CA PHE A 653 -36.70 -19.84 -20.21
C PHE A 653 -35.80 -21.06 -20.05
N PHE A 654 -34.50 -20.90 -20.34
CA PHE A 654 -33.45 -21.93 -20.24
C PHE A 654 -32.28 -21.45 -19.38
N PHE A 655 -31.47 -22.40 -18.91
CA PHE A 655 -30.15 -22.14 -18.34
C PHE A 655 -29.10 -22.56 -19.35
N TRP A 656 -28.22 -21.65 -19.75
CA TRP A 656 -27.19 -21.98 -20.73
C TRP A 656 -26.10 -22.87 -20.12
N PRO A 657 -25.56 -23.82 -20.91
CA PRO A 657 -24.42 -24.61 -20.48
C PRO A 657 -23.20 -23.72 -20.28
N LEU A 658 -22.48 -23.93 -19.17
CA LEU A 658 -21.38 -23.11 -18.58
C LEU A 658 -21.78 -22.25 -17.37
N ARG A 659 -22.50 -22.86 -16.40
CA ARG A 659 -22.81 -22.35 -15.03
C ARG A 659 -23.94 -21.32 -14.94
N PRO A 660 -25.19 -21.75 -14.63
CA PRO A 660 -26.22 -20.85 -14.13
C PRO A 660 -25.92 -20.45 -12.67
N ASP A 661 -25.25 -19.31 -12.50
CA ASP A 661 -24.93 -18.78 -11.16
C ASP A 661 -26.19 -18.34 -10.39
N PHE A 662 -26.13 -18.57 -9.08
CA PHE A 662 -27.21 -18.32 -8.13
C PHE A 662 -26.67 -17.81 -6.79
N SER A 663 -27.56 -17.23 -5.98
CA SER A 663 -27.22 -16.73 -4.64
C SER A 663 -28.33 -17.07 -3.65
N TRP A 664 -27.96 -17.66 -2.50
CA TRP A 664 -28.89 -17.90 -1.39
C TRP A 664 -29.34 -16.58 -0.76
N SER A 665 -30.63 -16.47 -0.42
CA SER A 665 -31.06 -15.42 0.49
C SER A 665 -30.48 -15.67 1.90
N PRO A 666 -30.09 -14.64 2.66
CA PRO A 666 -29.50 -14.80 4.00
C PRO A 666 -30.39 -15.56 5.00
N ASP A 667 -31.71 -15.60 4.79
CA ASP A 667 -32.67 -16.37 5.59
C ASP A 667 -32.85 -17.84 5.13
N SER A 668 -32.09 -18.28 4.12
CA SER A 668 -32.15 -19.61 3.48
C SER A 668 -33.49 -19.99 2.83
N SER A 669 -34.42 -19.06 2.68
CA SER A 669 -35.76 -19.37 2.15
C SER A 669 -35.88 -19.31 0.63
N HIS A 670 -34.96 -18.62 -0.05
CA HIS A 670 -34.93 -18.47 -1.50
C HIS A 670 -33.53 -18.63 -2.12
N LEU A 671 -33.50 -18.98 -3.41
CA LEU A 671 -32.37 -18.78 -4.30
C LEU A 671 -32.70 -17.67 -5.30
N ALA A 672 -31.83 -16.66 -5.44
CA ALA A 672 -31.79 -15.79 -6.61
C ALA A 672 -31.07 -16.50 -7.75
N PHE A 673 -31.58 -16.40 -8.98
CA PHE A 673 -31.03 -17.08 -10.15
C PHE A 673 -31.23 -16.24 -11.43
N TYR A 674 -30.37 -16.48 -12.42
CA TYR A 674 -30.52 -15.97 -13.79
C TYR A 674 -31.01 -17.08 -14.74
N ALA A 675 -31.82 -16.71 -15.73
CA ALA A 675 -32.21 -17.56 -16.87
C ALA A 675 -32.50 -16.68 -18.11
N GLU A 676 -32.46 -17.25 -19.31
CA GLU A 676 -32.71 -16.53 -20.58
C GLU A 676 -33.49 -17.35 -21.62
N ASP A 677 -34.18 -16.68 -22.55
CA ASP A 677 -34.92 -17.28 -23.66
C ASP A 677 -34.29 -16.92 -25.04
N GLU A 678 -35.05 -17.01 -26.15
CA GLU A 678 -34.49 -16.66 -27.48
C GLU A 678 -34.29 -15.13 -27.69
N ASP A 679 -34.93 -14.27 -26.89
CA ASP A 679 -34.99 -12.81 -27.08
C ASP A 679 -34.58 -11.98 -25.82
N SER A 680 -34.52 -12.58 -24.62
CA SER A 680 -34.45 -11.86 -23.33
C SER A 680 -33.82 -12.64 -22.16
N GLY A 681 -33.40 -11.92 -21.11
CA GLY A 681 -32.93 -12.50 -19.85
C GLY A 681 -33.76 -12.05 -18.64
N ALA A 682 -33.82 -12.89 -17.61
CA ALA A 682 -34.60 -12.63 -16.40
C ALA A 682 -33.87 -13.07 -15.12
N ILE A 683 -34.06 -12.29 -14.05
CA ILE A 683 -33.60 -12.58 -12.68
C ILE A 683 -34.82 -13.00 -11.86
N GLY A 684 -34.75 -14.21 -11.29
CA GLY A 684 -35.83 -14.80 -10.52
C GLY A 684 -35.45 -15.09 -9.07
N LEU A 685 -36.47 -15.29 -8.23
CA LEU A 685 -36.38 -15.83 -6.88
C LEU A 685 -37.16 -17.15 -6.82
N TRP A 686 -36.47 -18.23 -6.49
CA TRP A 686 -37.04 -19.57 -6.27
C TRP A 686 -37.21 -19.82 -4.77
N ASN A 687 -38.45 -20.04 -4.32
CA ASN A 687 -38.78 -20.40 -2.94
C ASN A 687 -38.52 -21.89 -2.72
N ILE A 688 -37.73 -22.21 -1.70
CA ILE A 688 -37.24 -23.58 -1.47
C ILE A 688 -38.22 -24.43 -0.63
N GLU A 689 -39.17 -23.80 0.07
CA GLU A 689 -40.16 -24.48 0.93
C GLU A 689 -41.43 -24.90 0.19
N ASP A 690 -41.90 -24.13 -0.79
CA ASP A 690 -43.07 -24.47 -1.62
C ASP A 690 -42.75 -24.77 -3.10
N GLU A 691 -41.46 -24.76 -3.46
CA GLU A 691 -40.90 -25.07 -4.78
C GLU A 691 -41.33 -24.09 -5.90
N SER A 692 -42.01 -22.96 -5.56
CA SER A 692 -42.48 -21.96 -6.53
C SER A 692 -41.43 -20.88 -6.83
N TYR A 693 -41.54 -20.18 -7.97
CA TYR A 693 -40.63 -19.07 -8.32
C TYR A 693 -41.39 -17.83 -8.80
N GLN A 694 -40.74 -16.67 -8.73
CA GLN A 694 -41.22 -15.38 -9.24
C GLN A 694 -40.09 -14.60 -9.92
N TRP A 695 -40.41 -13.84 -10.97
CA TRP A 695 -39.45 -12.93 -11.61
C TRP A 695 -39.37 -11.59 -10.84
N VAL A 696 -38.15 -11.12 -10.62
CA VAL A 696 -37.83 -9.81 -10.01
C VAL A 696 -37.58 -8.76 -11.09
N LEU A 697 -36.85 -9.14 -12.14
CA LEU A 697 -36.58 -8.32 -13.32
C LEU A 697 -36.55 -9.22 -14.57
N ASP A 698 -37.04 -8.69 -15.68
CA ASP A 698 -37.20 -9.35 -16.99
C ASP A 698 -36.87 -8.28 -18.05
N SER A 699 -35.91 -8.54 -18.93
CA SER A 699 -35.44 -7.54 -19.91
C SER A 699 -34.64 -8.13 -21.07
N GLU A 700 -34.89 -7.61 -22.27
CA GLU A 700 -34.05 -7.76 -23.47
C GLU A 700 -32.63 -7.15 -23.32
N LEU A 701 -32.28 -6.59 -22.15
CA LEU A 701 -30.97 -6.04 -21.80
C LEU A 701 -30.23 -6.81 -20.70
N LEU A 702 -30.89 -7.76 -20.02
CA LEU A 702 -30.23 -8.69 -19.10
C LEU A 702 -29.57 -9.79 -19.93
N PHE A 703 -28.25 -9.89 -19.85
CA PHE A 703 -27.46 -10.90 -20.55
C PHE A 703 -26.36 -11.40 -19.62
N ASP A 704 -26.32 -12.71 -19.37
CA ASP A 704 -25.30 -13.34 -18.51
C ASP A 704 -25.31 -12.70 -17.09
N ALA A 705 -26.51 -12.39 -16.58
CA ALA A 705 -26.73 -11.42 -15.50
C ALA A 705 -26.86 -12.08 -14.11
N PHE A 706 -25.73 -12.54 -13.58
CA PHE A 706 -25.64 -13.25 -12.30
C PHE A 706 -26.14 -12.39 -11.12
N PRO A 707 -27.14 -12.81 -10.32
CA PRO A 707 -27.69 -12.03 -9.23
C PRO A 707 -27.12 -12.46 -7.88
N ILE A 708 -26.62 -11.50 -7.09
CA ILE A 708 -26.09 -11.73 -5.73
C ILE A 708 -26.91 -10.98 -4.68
N TRP A 709 -27.23 -11.66 -3.58
CA TRP A 709 -27.91 -11.05 -2.43
C TRP A 709 -26.96 -10.20 -1.57
N SER A 710 -27.47 -9.07 -1.08
CA SER A 710 -26.87 -8.37 0.07
C SER A 710 -27.01 -9.22 1.34
N PRO A 711 -25.98 -9.31 2.21
CA PRO A 711 -26.05 -10.04 3.48
C PRO A 711 -27.19 -9.64 4.44
N ASP A 712 -27.72 -8.41 4.33
CA ASP A 712 -28.90 -7.95 5.08
C ASP A 712 -30.24 -8.54 4.60
N GLY A 713 -30.27 -9.19 3.43
CA GLY A 713 -31.44 -9.81 2.84
C GLY A 713 -32.48 -8.83 2.29
N THR A 714 -32.09 -7.60 1.93
CA THR A 714 -33.01 -6.59 1.37
C THR A 714 -32.93 -6.45 -0.16
N THR A 715 -31.75 -6.71 -0.74
CA THR A 715 -31.38 -6.22 -2.06
C THR A 715 -30.62 -7.30 -2.86
N LEU A 716 -30.83 -7.29 -4.17
CA LEU A 716 -30.00 -8.00 -5.16
C LEU A 716 -29.13 -6.99 -5.90
N SER A 717 -27.90 -7.35 -6.24
CA SER A 717 -27.11 -6.65 -7.26
C SER A 717 -26.76 -7.56 -8.42
N SER A 718 -26.59 -6.97 -9.61
CA SER A 718 -26.19 -7.65 -10.84
C SER A 718 -25.73 -6.64 -11.90
N VAL A 719 -25.51 -7.10 -13.13
CA VAL A 719 -25.08 -6.30 -14.27
C VAL A 719 -26.11 -6.37 -15.41
N ILE A 720 -26.38 -5.23 -16.05
CA ILE A 720 -27.30 -5.10 -17.20
C ILE A 720 -26.64 -4.31 -18.34
N ARG A 721 -27.01 -4.55 -19.59
CA ARG A 721 -26.56 -3.73 -20.74
C ARG A 721 -27.30 -2.39 -20.82
N THR A 722 -26.68 -1.37 -21.41
CA THR A 722 -27.36 -0.11 -21.75
C THR A 722 -28.31 -0.25 -22.94
N ASP A 723 -27.96 -1.12 -23.91
CA ASP A 723 -28.66 -1.30 -25.18
C ASP A 723 -28.28 -2.64 -25.86
N GLN A 724 -28.81 -2.86 -27.06
CA GLN A 724 -28.65 -4.07 -27.89
C GLN A 724 -27.66 -3.89 -29.05
N SER A 725 -26.70 -2.96 -28.96
CA SER A 725 -25.63 -2.86 -29.97
C SER A 725 -24.65 -4.04 -29.87
N ASP A 726 -23.81 -4.19 -30.91
CA ASP A 726 -22.76 -5.22 -30.95
C ASP A 726 -21.65 -5.00 -29.89
N ASP A 727 -21.60 -3.82 -29.28
CA ASP A 727 -20.56 -3.35 -28.34
C ASP A 727 -21.18 -2.39 -27.29
N PRO A 728 -22.05 -2.90 -26.38
CA PRO A 728 -22.84 -2.07 -25.47
C PRO A 728 -22.10 -1.75 -24.16
N ASN A 729 -22.41 -0.62 -23.54
CA ASN A 729 -21.99 -0.34 -22.17
C ASN A 729 -22.73 -1.27 -21.17
N PHE A 730 -22.15 -1.46 -20.00
CA PHE A 730 -22.69 -2.29 -18.93
C PHE A 730 -22.84 -1.49 -17.63
N GLN A 731 -23.93 -1.71 -16.91
CA GLN A 731 -24.29 -1.01 -15.69
C GLN A 731 -24.36 -2.01 -14.51
N ILE A 732 -23.65 -1.72 -13.42
CA ILE A 732 -23.90 -2.39 -12.13
C ILE A 732 -25.15 -1.74 -11.53
N PHE A 733 -26.11 -2.56 -11.11
CA PHE A 733 -27.35 -2.08 -10.50
C PHE A 733 -27.69 -2.85 -9.22
N THR A 734 -28.54 -2.22 -8.40
CA THR A 734 -29.24 -2.84 -7.26
C THR A 734 -30.74 -2.80 -7.48
N ILE A 735 -31.45 -3.81 -6.96
CA ILE A 735 -32.92 -3.91 -6.99
C ILE A 735 -33.41 -4.61 -5.71
N SER A 736 -34.53 -4.17 -5.15
CA SER A 736 -35.14 -4.86 -4.00
C SER A 736 -35.78 -6.18 -4.44
N ALA A 737 -35.82 -7.16 -3.54
CA ALA A 737 -36.32 -8.51 -3.81
C ALA A 737 -37.81 -8.59 -4.27
N ASP A 738 -38.58 -7.51 -4.15
CA ASP A 738 -39.96 -7.38 -4.64
C ASP A 738 -40.05 -6.74 -6.05
N GLY A 739 -38.92 -6.54 -6.73
CA GLY A 739 -38.82 -5.89 -8.04
C GLY A 739 -38.88 -4.35 -7.97
N THR A 740 -38.85 -3.75 -6.79
CA THR A 740 -38.86 -2.29 -6.62
C THR A 740 -37.46 -1.72 -6.42
N ASN A 741 -37.36 -0.38 -6.37
CA ASN A 741 -36.12 0.36 -6.09
C ASN A 741 -34.92 0.07 -7.02
N PHE A 742 -35.17 -0.38 -8.25
CA PHE A 742 -34.12 -0.53 -9.27
C PHE A 742 -33.29 0.76 -9.41
N LYS A 743 -31.97 0.61 -9.30
CA LYS A 743 -31.02 1.72 -9.20
C LYS A 743 -29.69 1.32 -9.82
N VAL A 744 -29.25 2.06 -10.83
CA VAL A 744 -27.87 1.97 -11.35
C VAL A 744 -26.91 2.59 -10.35
N LEU A 745 -25.78 1.93 -10.11
CA LEU A 745 -24.68 2.43 -9.27
C LEU A 745 -23.58 3.07 -10.14
N ALA A 746 -23.14 2.38 -11.19
CA ALA A 746 -22.12 2.85 -12.13
C ALA A 746 -22.28 2.22 -13.52
N GLU A 747 -21.67 2.84 -14.53
CA GLU A 747 -21.65 2.42 -15.94
C GLU A 747 -20.21 2.29 -16.46
N PHE A 748 -19.96 1.29 -17.29
CA PHE A 748 -18.64 0.91 -17.78
C PHE A 748 -18.68 0.52 -19.27
N GLU A 749 -17.61 0.80 -20.00
CA GLU A 749 -17.43 0.40 -21.42
C GLU A 749 -17.22 -1.12 -21.60
N ARG A 750 -17.10 -1.88 -20.50
CA ARG A 750 -17.04 -3.35 -20.49
C ARG A 750 -17.83 -3.91 -19.32
N LYS A 751 -18.26 -5.17 -19.46
CA LYS A 751 -18.95 -5.92 -18.41
C LYS A 751 -18.04 -6.11 -17.18
N PRO A 752 -18.40 -5.57 -16.00
CA PRO A 752 -17.76 -5.95 -14.74
C PRO A 752 -18.15 -7.37 -14.34
N TYR A 753 -17.26 -8.08 -13.66
CA TYR A 753 -17.48 -9.48 -13.27
C TYR A 753 -16.98 -9.78 -11.85
N ALA A 754 -17.27 -10.99 -11.35
CA ALA A 754 -16.97 -11.41 -9.97
C ALA A 754 -17.45 -10.39 -8.90
N LEU A 755 -18.69 -9.91 -9.03
CA LEU A 755 -19.30 -9.05 -8.03
C LEU A 755 -19.44 -9.81 -6.69
N THR A 756 -19.13 -9.16 -5.57
CA THR A 756 -19.34 -9.70 -4.22
C THR A 756 -19.62 -8.58 -3.20
N TRP A 757 -20.51 -8.82 -2.25
CA TRP A 757 -20.95 -7.84 -1.24
C TRP A 757 -20.07 -7.88 0.01
N SER A 758 -19.81 -6.71 0.62
CA SER A 758 -19.22 -6.64 1.95
C SER A 758 -20.17 -7.25 3.02
N PRO A 759 -19.64 -7.84 4.11
CA PRO A 759 -20.46 -8.45 5.17
C PRO A 759 -21.50 -7.52 5.81
N ASP A 760 -21.23 -6.21 5.83
CA ASP A 760 -22.12 -5.17 6.36
C ASP A 760 -23.17 -4.64 5.34
N SER A 761 -23.19 -5.19 4.13
CA SER A 761 -24.04 -4.76 3.00
C SER A 761 -23.88 -3.30 2.57
N GLN A 762 -22.79 -2.61 2.92
CA GLN A 762 -22.57 -1.22 2.51
C GLN A 762 -21.80 -1.09 1.19
N TRP A 763 -21.05 -2.11 0.77
CA TRP A 763 -20.15 -2.07 -0.39
C TRP A 763 -20.32 -3.29 -1.30
N ILE A 764 -19.94 -3.11 -2.57
CA ILE A 764 -19.82 -4.16 -3.58
C ILE A 764 -18.41 -4.06 -4.17
N ALA A 765 -17.64 -5.15 -4.10
CA ALA A 765 -16.39 -5.30 -4.81
C ALA A 765 -16.63 -6.03 -6.15
N PHE A 766 -15.83 -5.73 -7.17
CA PHE A 766 -15.93 -6.35 -8.50
C PHE A 766 -14.60 -6.20 -9.28
N ILE A 767 -14.44 -6.99 -10.35
CA ILE A 767 -13.28 -6.93 -11.25
C ILE A 767 -13.66 -6.21 -12.56
N LYS A 768 -12.71 -5.44 -13.10
CA LYS A 768 -12.83 -4.70 -14.37
C LYS A 768 -11.54 -4.79 -15.19
N ASP A 769 -11.70 -5.16 -16.46
CA ASP A 769 -10.68 -5.22 -17.52
C ASP A 769 -10.38 -3.83 -18.12
N HIS A 770 -9.10 -3.51 -18.34
CA HIS A 770 -8.62 -2.20 -18.81
C HIS A 770 -8.28 -2.08 -20.30
N THR A 771 -8.02 -3.14 -21.10
CA THR A 771 -7.50 -2.94 -22.49
C THR A 771 -8.01 -3.89 -23.58
N LEU A 772 -7.95 -3.43 -24.84
CA LEU A 772 -8.30 -4.22 -26.04
C LEU A 772 -7.22 -5.20 -26.52
N THR A 773 -6.07 -5.28 -25.84
CA THR A 773 -4.88 -5.98 -26.38
C THR A 773 -4.10 -6.85 -25.39
N MET A 774 -4.13 -6.53 -24.08
CA MET A 774 -3.54 -7.31 -22.98
C MET A 774 -4.41 -7.18 -21.72
N SER A 775 -4.55 -8.26 -20.94
CA SER A 775 -5.47 -8.36 -19.80
C SER A 775 -4.88 -7.76 -18.51
N GLU A 776 -4.91 -6.44 -18.44
CA GLU A 776 -4.77 -5.67 -17.20
C GLU A 776 -6.15 -5.64 -16.53
N ASP A 777 -6.30 -6.35 -15.42
CA ASP A 777 -7.54 -6.40 -14.63
C ASP A 777 -7.30 -5.71 -13.29
N ALA A 778 -8.30 -4.99 -12.79
CA ALA A 778 -8.21 -4.33 -11.49
C ALA A 778 -9.48 -4.58 -10.64
N VAL A 779 -9.28 -4.66 -9.32
CA VAL A 779 -10.36 -4.74 -8.34
C VAL A 779 -10.86 -3.33 -8.03
N PHE A 780 -12.18 -3.16 -8.07
CA PHE A 780 -12.88 -1.93 -7.72
C PHE A 780 -13.87 -2.20 -6.59
N VAL A 781 -14.10 -1.18 -5.77
CA VAL A 781 -15.14 -1.17 -4.73
C VAL A 781 -16.05 0.04 -4.95
N ILE A 782 -17.36 -0.16 -4.79
CA ILE A 782 -18.38 0.89 -4.88
C ILE A 782 -19.38 0.76 -3.72
N GLY A 783 -19.85 1.89 -3.18
CA GLY A 783 -20.89 1.89 -2.18
C GLY A 783 -22.22 1.41 -2.76
N ALA A 784 -23.03 0.70 -1.97
CA ALA A 784 -24.40 0.34 -2.32
C ALA A 784 -25.31 1.59 -2.49
N ASP A 785 -24.90 2.71 -1.90
CA ASP A 785 -25.46 4.04 -2.12
C ASP A 785 -25.09 4.64 -3.51
N GLY A 786 -24.15 4.04 -4.23
CA GLY A 786 -23.65 4.46 -5.54
C GLY A 786 -22.59 5.57 -5.46
N GLN A 787 -22.04 5.83 -4.27
CA GLN A 787 -20.91 6.74 -4.08
C GLN A 787 -19.59 5.96 -3.95
N ASN A 788 -18.48 6.70 -3.81
CA ASN A 788 -17.17 6.18 -3.44
C ASN A 788 -16.69 5.00 -4.30
N LEU A 789 -16.97 5.04 -5.62
CA LEU A 789 -16.35 4.14 -6.58
C LEU A 789 -14.85 4.43 -6.65
N HIS A 790 -14.03 3.46 -6.23
CA HIS A 790 -12.58 3.55 -6.26
C HIS A 790 -11.95 2.24 -6.73
N GLN A 791 -10.71 2.33 -7.23
CA GLN A 791 -9.87 1.20 -7.59
C GLN A 791 -9.04 0.83 -6.36
N VAL A 792 -9.04 -0.46 -5.98
CA VAL A 792 -8.32 -0.96 -4.79
C VAL A 792 -6.90 -1.40 -5.17
N THR A 793 -6.72 -2.00 -6.34
CA THR A 793 -5.42 -2.50 -6.81
C THR A 793 -4.73 -1.49 -7.73
N GLU A 794 -3.48 -1.11 -7.45
CA GLU A 794 -2.70 -0.22 -8.33
C GLU A 794 -2.40 -0.84 -9.72
N ASN A 795 -2.06 0.02 -10.68
CA ASN A 795 -1.96 -0.33 -12.11
C ASN A 795 -0.64 -1.06 -12.47
N ASP A 796 -0.51 -2.32 -12.06
CA ASP A 796 0.41 -3.30 -12.69
C ASP A 796 -0.11 -4.76 -12.58
N ILE A 797 -1.31 -5.00 -12.03
CA ILE A 797 -1.85 -6.36 -11.85
C ILE A 797 -2.39 -6.94 -13.17
N VAL A 798 -2.01 -8.21 -13.43
CA VAL A 798 -2.41 -8.97 -14.61
C VAL A 798 -3.42 -10.05 -14.22
N PHE A 799 -4.42 -10.25 -15.08
CA PHE A 799 -5.43 -11.33 -15.05
C PHE A 799 -5.95 -11.71 -13.65
N ILE A 800 -6.94 -10.96 -13.15
CA ILE A 800 -7.57 -11.21 -11.85
C ILE A 800 -8.80 -12.12 -12.01
N THR A 801 -8.90 -13.15 -11.17
CA THR A 801 -10.01 -14.10 -11.18
C THR A 801 -10.40 -14.56 -9.77
N TYR A 802 -11.72 -14.62 -9.53
CA TYR A 802 -12.37 -14.84 -8.23
C TYR A 802 -12.05 -13.75 -7.19
N LEU A 803 -13.05 -13.37 -6.40
CA LEU A 803 -12.98 -12.25 -5.46
C LEU A 803 -13.93 -12.51 -4.28
N ASP A 804 -13.44 -12.38 -3.05
CA ASP A 804 -14.22 -12.56 -1.83
C ASP A 804 -13.77 -11.63 -0.69
N TRP A 805 -14.70 -11.26 0.20
CA TRP A 805 -14.44 -10.37 1.34
C TRP A 805 -14.08 -11.15 2.60
N SER A 806 -13.15 -10.61 3.39
CA SER A 806 -12.92 -11.13 4.75
C SER A 806 -14.20 -10.99 5.60
N PRO A 807 -14.42 -11.85 6.61
CA PRO A 807 -15.67 -11.86 7.39
C PRO A 807 -15.93 -10.57 8.19
N ASP A 808 -14.88 -9.77 8.41
CA ASP A 808 -14.91 -8.47 9.07
C ASP A 808 -15.03 -7.28 8.11
N GLY A 809 -14.97 -7.51 6.80
CA GLY A 809 -15.07 -6.50 5.75
C GLY A 809 -13.83 -5.61 5.55
N ARG A 810 -12.69 -5.93 6.17
CA ARG A 810 -11.45 -5.11 6.06
C ARG A 810 -10.60 -5.43 4.83
N ASN A 811 -10.58 -6.70 4.44
CA ASN A 811 -9.67 -7.27 3.43
C ASN A 811 -10.45 -7.90 2.27
N LEU A 812 -9.84 -7.93 1.09
CA LEU A 812 -10.29 -8.70 -0.08
C LEU A 812 -9.27 -9.79 -0.38
N VAL A 813 -9.74 -10.98 -0.80
CA VAL A 813 -8.90 -12.03 -1.39
C VAL A 813 -9.26 -12.22 -2.85
N PHE A 814 -8.24 -12.43 -3.70
CA PHE A 814 -8.40 -12.73 -5.11
C PHE A 814 -7.27 -13.65 -5.61
N SER A 815 -7.41 -14.18 -6.84
CA SER A 815 -6.33 -14.88 -7.53
C SER A 815 -5.85 -14.04 -8.72
N SER A 816 -4.53 -13.97 -8.96
CA SER A 816 -3.92 -13.20 -10.06
C SER A 816 -2.66 -13.87 -10.60
N ASP A 817 -2.36 -13.69 -11.89
CA ASP A 817 -1.16 -14.24 -12.54
C ASP A 817 0.07 -13.32 -12.54
N PHE A 818 0.09 -12.31 -11.66
CA PHE A 818 1.12 -11.27 -11.53
C PHE A 818 2.59 -11.75 -11.54
N TYR A 819 2.89 -12.96 -11.04
CA TYR A 819 4.23 -13.57 -11.06
C TYR A 819 4.43 -14.67 -12.12
N GLY A 820 3.47 -14.87 -13.04
CA GLY A 820 3.48 -15.88 -14.10
C GLY A 820 2.75 -17.19 -13.75
N SER A 821 2.29 -17.31 -12.51
CA SER A 821 1.42 -18.35 -11.96
C SER A 821 0.22 -17.68 -11.32
N LEU A 822 -0.97 -18.27 -11.46
CA LEU A 822 -2.14 -17.86 -10.68
C LEU A 822 -1.87 -18.20 -9.21
N ASP A 823 -1.64 -17.20 -8.39
CA ASP A 823 -1.48 -17.33 -6.94
C ASP A 823 -2.54 -16.49 -6.23
N LEU A 824 -2.75 -16.75 -4.93
CA LEU A 824 -3.67 -15.99 -4.10
C LEU A 824 -3.01 -14.71 -3.58
N PHE A 825 -3.81 -13.64 -3.52
CA PHE A 825 -3.42 -12.35 -2.96
C PHE A 825 -4.48 -11.83 -2.00
N THR A 826 -4.04 -11.18 -0.92
CA THR A 826 -4.89 -10.39 -0.03
C THR A 826 -4.52 -8.90 -0.15
N ILE A 827 -5.49 -8.02 0.00
CA ILE A 827 -5.30 -6.55 0.01
C ILE A 827 -6.29 -5.92 0.99
N ASN A 828 -5.89 -4.84 1.66
CA ASN A 828 -6.83 -4.02 2.43
C ASN A 828 -7.82 -3.34 1.47
N THR A 829 -9.02 -3.02 1.93
CA THR A 829 -10.05 -2.39 1.09
C THR A 829 -9.73 -0.95 0.66
N ASP A 830 -8.76 -0.29 1.30
CA ASP A 830 -8.21 1.01 0.90
C ASP A 830 -7.07 0.92 -0.15
N GLY A 831 -6.68 -0.31 -0.54
CA GLY A 831 -5.60 -0.59 -1.47
C GLY A 831 -4.22 -0.79 -0.84
N THR A 832 -4.09 -0.64 0.48
CA THR A 832 -2.83 -0.89 1.20
C THR A 832 -2.61 -2.39 1.46
N ASN A 833 -1.41 -2.75 1.93
CA ASN A 833 -1.02 -4.11 2.30
C ASN A 833 -1.28 -5.21 1.24
N LEU A 834 -1.15 -4.91 -0.05
CA LEU A 834 -1.18 -5.93 -1.10
C LEU A 834 -0.11 -7.00 -0.82
N ARG A 835 -0.57 -8.21 -0.53
CA ARG A 835 0.22 -9.34 -0.07
C ARG A 835 -0.04 -10.55 -0.95
N ARG A 836 1.02 -11.14 -1.49
CA ARG A 836 0.97 -12.50 -2.06
C ARG A 836 0.83 -13.51 -0.92
N LEU A 837 -0.21 -14.34 -0.97
CA LEU A 837 -0.55 -15.34 0.06
C LEU A 837 0.01 -16.72 -0.27
N THR A 838 0.13 -17.06 -1.56
CA THR A 838 0.72 -18.32 -2.03
C THR A 838 1.83 -18.10 -3.07
N ASP A 839 2.77 -19.04 -3.17
CA ASP A 839 3.85 -19.02 -4.17
C ASP A 839 4.15 -20.45 -4.62
N THR A 840 3.60 -20.88 -5.77
CA THR A 840 3.91 -22.21 -6.33
C THR A 840 3.96 -22.32 -7.85
N ASP A 841 4.66 -23.35 -8.33
CA ASP A 841 4.70 -23.82 -9.73
C ASP A 841 3.31 -24.22 -10.34
N GLY A 842 2.20 -23.96 -9.64
CA GLY A 842 0.85 -24.37 -10.01
C GLY A 842 -0.09 -23.19 -10.31
N TRP A 843 -1.38 -23.44 -10.16
CA TRP A 843 -2.43 -22.43 -10.09
C TRP A 843 -3.23 -22.64 -8.80
N ASP A 844 -3.40 -21.57 -8.03
CA ASP A 844 -4.30 -21.45 -6.89
C ASP A 844 -5.46 -20.52 -7.26
N ILE A 845 -6.70 -20.99 -7.10
CA ILE A 845 -7.93 -20.31 -7.56
C ILE A 845 -9.13 -20.63 -6.67
N TYR A 846 -10.22 -19.88 -6.81
CA TYR A 846 -11.42 -19.94 -5.95
C TYR A 846 -11.13 -19.76 -4.44
N PRO A 847 -10.41 -18.71 -4.00
CA PRO A 847 -10.33 -18.38 -2.59
C PRO A 847 -11.71 -17.98 -2.03
N ILE A 848 -12.10 -18.55 -0.89
CA ILE A 848 -13.32 -18.20 -0.14
C ILE A 848 -13.02 -18.16 1.35
N TRP A 849 -13.44 -17.08 2.02
CA TRP A 849 -13.21 -16.85 3.44
C TRP A 849 -14.11 -17.68 4.36
N LYS A 850 -13.51 -18.12 5.48
CA LYS A 850 -14.14 -18.82 6.59
C LYS A 850 -14.71 -17.83 7.61
#